data_AF-A0A1U7NZ44-F1
#
_entry.id   AF-A0A1U7NZ44-F1
#
_cell.length_a   1.000
_cell.length_b   1.000
_cell.length_c   1.000
_cell.angle_alpha   90.00
_cell.angle_beta   90.00
_cell.angle_gamma   90.00
#
_symmetry.space_group_name_H-M   'P 1'
#
loop_
_entity.id
_entity.type
_entity.pdbx_description
1 polymer ?
#
loop_
_entity_poly.entity_id
_entity_poly.type
_entity_poly.pdbx_seq_one_letter_code
_entity_poly.pdbx_strand_id
1 'polypeptide(L)'
;MPHSAQSNPVQLVWFKKDLRVQDHAPLREAAARGPVLPLFIYESEQLGHEEFTGQHLTYLNDCLRELDANLRVLGTPLVLRQGEAVDVLERLSRELSIGGIWAHQETGNGVSFARDRRVRAWARARGLPLTELAQNGVVRGMKNRDGWADAWEERLGTSPLPAPEKLCGTSILPCWIMTHNELGVETNDKTIPAGGESVGRATLDSFLAVRGVNYMREMSSPLSAEESCSRLSGPLAYGTVSLRSVVSATRQRLAAVRGDTWADPRWVRSLRSYESRLHWHCHFIQRLESEPDMEFRNLNRALDGLREDEWNPEFYDRWAHGQTGYPLIDACVRMLRQTGWLNFRMRAMLVSFASQHLWLHWRQPGLFLARQWLDNEPGIHWSQMQMQSSTVGINRVRIYSPTRQAREQDPDGIFIRRWVPELADMPGDFLHAPWEWSGAARLNYPPPIVDENKAGRLARARIAAARASPEFEAESRRIYLKHGSRKKAAIRAERVARGLPARPPSKKTPTRPPTPRRNPMSDQPDLFGNAPDAAKPIIPAGLPESWKEALAGEFAAPYFHELKDFLVEERAAQTIYPPAADVFNALRFTPLDGVKVFILGQDPYHGPNQAHGLSFSVRPGVRVPPSLQNIYKELQTDIPGFTPPRHGYLRAWAEQGVLMLNAVLTVRAGQANSHANKGWEGFTDAVIKAVNAKEERVVFVLWGAYARKKAKLITNPNHVIVESAHPSPLSVTKFMGTKPFSKVNAALEEAGETPIDWQLPMQVTE
;
A
#
# COMPACT_ATOMS: atom_id res chain seq x y z
N MET A 1 -69.50 -29.54 -13.35
CA MET A 1 -68.02 -29.53 -13.36
C MET A 1 -67.57 -28.14 -13.77
N PRO A 2 -67.32 -27.20 -12.84
CA PRO A 2 -66.66 -25.96 -13.21
C PRO A 2 -65.18 -26.25 -13.45
N HIS A 3 -64.66 -25.84 -14.60
CA HIS A 3 -63.21 -25.81 -14.84
C HIS A 3 -62.54 -25.03 -13.70
N SER A 4 -61.77 -25.72 -12.86
CA SER A 4 -60.88 -25.07 -11.91
C SER A 4 -59.94 -24.17 -12.71
N ALA A 5 -60.04 -22.85 -12.52
CA ALA A 5 -59.06 -21.91 -13.04
C ALA A 5 -57.68 -22.40 -12.58
N GLN A 6 -56.85 -22.90 -13.50
CA GLN A 6 -55.49 -23.29 -13.19
C GLN A 6 -54.78 -22.05 -12.65
N SER A 7 -54.53 -22.02 -11.34
CA SER A 7 -53.73 -20.98 -10.72
C SER A 7 -52.38 -20.95 -11.42
N ASN A 8 -51.97 -19.79 -11.93
CA ASN A 8 -50.68 -19.64 -12.60
C ASN A 8 -49.56 -20.23 -11.72
N PRO A 9 -48.67 -21.07 -12.29
CA PRO A 9 -47.57 -21.67 -11.54
C PRO A 9 -46.70 -20.62 -10.86
N VAL A 10 -46.29 -20.90 -9.62
CA VAL A 10 -45.47 -20.02 -8.80
C VAL A 10 -44.05 -19.90 -9.38
N GLN A 11 -43.55 -18.68 -9.42
CA GLN A 11 -42.18 -18.34 -9.81
C GLN A 11 -41.35 -18.13 -8.54
N LEU A 12 -40.46 -19.07 -8.25
CA LEU A 12 -39.60 -19.02 -7.08
C LEU A 12 -38.38 -18.14 -7.39
N VAL A 13 -38.16 -17.07 -6.63
CA VAL A 13 -36.95 -16.23 -6.74
C VAL A 13 -36.02 -16.57 -5.59
N TRP A 14 -34.90 -17.21 -5.90
CA TRP A 14 -33.96 -17.69 -4.89
C TRP A 14 -32.81 -16.69 -4.67
N PHE A 15 -32.93 -15.93 -3.59
CA PHE A 15 -31.94 -14.97 -3.12
C PHE A 15 -30.79 -15.69 -2.39
N LYS A 16 -29.57 -15.22 -2.64
CA LYS A 16 -28.32 -15.70 -2.04
C LYS A 16 -27.42 -14.52 -1.63
N LYS A 17 -26.61 -14.01 -2.56
CA LYS A 17 -25.70 -12.86 -2.41
C LYS A 17 -26.11 -11.69 -3.32
N ASP A 18 -27.41 -11.46 -3.37
CA ASP A 18 -28.09 -10.51 -4.25
C ASP A 18 -29.26 -9.83 -3.52
N LEU A 19 -29.03 -9.47 -2.25
CA LEU A 19 -30.05 -9.06 -1.27
C LEU A 19 -30.56 -7.63 -1.50
N ARG A 20 -31.20 -7.40 -2.64
CA ARG A 20 -31.78 -6.12 -3.07
C ARG A 20 -32.98 -6.34 -3.98
N VAL A 21 -33.80 -5.30 -4.17
CA VAL A 21 -34.88 -5.33 -5.18
C VAL A 21 -34.54 -4.55 -6.45
N GLN A 22 -33.66 -3.55 -6.37
CA GLN A 22 -33.22 -2.76 -7.53
C GLN A 22 -32.17 -3.51 -8.36
N ASP A 23 -32.18 -3.32 -9.68
CA ASP A 23 -31.30 -4.01 -10.63
C ASP A 23 -31.26 -5.54 -10.41
N HIS A 24 -32.41 -6.14 -10.13
CA HIS A 24 -32.54 -7.56 -9.80
C HIS A 24 -33.30 -8.32 -10.89
N ALA A 25 -32.57 -8.77 -11.92
CA ALA A 25 -33.17 -9.38 -13.11
C ALA A 25 -34.04 -10.63 -12.82
N PRO A 26 -33.64 -11.59 -11.96
CA PRO A 26 -34.47 -12.75 -11.63
C PRO A 26 -35.83 -12.37 -11.03
N LEU A 27 -35.87 -11.33 -10.20
CA LEU A 27 -37.11 -10.86 -9.55
C LEU A 27 -38.04 -10.23 -10.58
N ARG A 28 -37.49 -9.43 -11.49
CA ARG A 28 -38.24 -8.79 -12.59
C ARG A 28 -38.80 -9.81 -13.58
N GLU A 29 -38.00 -10.80 -13.97
CA GLU A 29 -38.45 -11.85 -14.88
C GLU A 29 -39.51 -12.75 -14.24
N ALA A 30 -39.35 -13.11 -12.96
CA ALA A 30 -40.36 -13.86 -12.23
C ALA A 30 -41.69 -13.10 -12.12
N ALA A 31 -41.63 -11.81 -11.77
CA ALA A 31 -42.81 -10.94 -11.63
C ALA A 31 -43.65 -10.86 -12.91
N ALA A 32 -43.01 -10.93 -14.09
CA ALA A 32 -43.69 -10.89 -15.38
C ALA A 32 -44.43 -12.19 -15.74
N ARG A 33 -44.22 -13.29 -15.00
CA ARG A 33 -44.70 -14.64 -15.37
C ARG A 33 -45.78 -15.20 -14.46
N GLY A 34 -45.91 -14.71 -13.23
CA GLY A 34 -46.93 -15.19 -12.32
C GLY A 34 -46.69 -14.80 -10.87
N PRO A 35 -47.39 -15.45 -9.93
CA PRO A 35 -47.15 -15.29 -8.50
C PRO A 35 -45.70 -15.58 -8.14
N VAL A 36 -45.08 -14.72 -7.33
CA VAL A 36 -43.67 -14.78 -6.96
C VAL A 36 -43.53 -15.23 -5.50
N LEU A 37 -42.65 -16.20 -5.27
CA LEU A 37 -42.16 -16.57 -3.94
C LEU A 37 -40.69 -16.15 -3.79
N PRO A 38 -40.40 -15.01 -3.13
CA PRO A 38 -39.04 -14.66 -2.75
C PRO A 38 -38.56 -15.62 -1.66
N LEU A 39 -37.49 -16.38 -1.91
CA LEU A 39 -36.93 -17.36 -0.99
C LEU A 39 -35.50 -17.01 -0.62
N PHE A 40 -35.20 -17.03 0.66
CA PHE A 40 -33.83 -17.13 1.17
C PHE A 40 -33.72 -18.34 2.11
N ILE A 41 -32.59 -19.04 2.04
CA ILE A 41 -32.35 -20.27 2.80
C ILE A 41 -31.13 -20.09 3.69
N TYR A 42 -31.30 -20.26 5.00
CA TYR A 42 -30.20 -20.46 5.95
C TYR A 42 -29.66 -21.89 5.81
N GLU A 43 -28.69 -22.04 4.92
CA GLU A 43 -28.07 -23.32 4.57
C GLU A 43 -27.07 -23.75 5.64
N SER A 44 -27.27 -24.93 6.24
CA SER A 44 -26.45 -25.40 7.36
C SER A 44 -25.00 -25.64 6.95
N GLU A 45 -24.77 -26.18 5.76
CA GLU A 45 -23.41 -26.33 5.21
C GLU A 45 -22.67 -24.99 4.99
N GLN A 46 -23.39 -23.91 4.66
CA GLN A 46 -22.79 -22.60 4.44
C GLN A 46 -22.49 -21.88 5.76
N LEU A 47 -23.41 -22.00 6.74
CA LEU A 47 -23.25 -21.44 8.08
C LEU A 47 -22.14 -22.16 8.86
N GLY A 48 -21.99 -23.47 8.66
CA GLY A 48 -20.93 -24.29 9.25
C GLY A 48 -19.60 -24.24 8.50
N HIS A 49 -19.50 -23.46 7.41
CA HIS A 49 -18.27 -23.38 6.62
C HIS A 49 -17.14 -22.69 7.39
N GLU A 50 -15.90 -23.15 7.21
CA GLU A 50 -14.71 -22.66 7.92
C GLU A 50 -14.37 -21.18 7.67
N GLU A 51 -14.97 -20.55 6.65
CA GLU A 51 -14.85 -19.10 6.36
C GLU A 51 -15.97 -18.26 7.00
N PHE A 52 -17.01 -18.89 7.56
CA PHE A 52 -18.18 -18.21 8.10
C PHE A 52 -18.08 -18.03 9.61
N THR A 53 -18.49 -16.87 10.12
CA THR A 53 -18.50 -16.54 11.56
C THR A 53 -19.69 -15.63 11.86
N GLY A 54 -19.96 -15.40 13.15
CA GLY A 54 -21.10 -14.61 13.61
C GLY A 54 -21.27 -13.26 12.92
N GLN A 55 -20.20 -12.55 12.60
CA GLN A 55 -20.27 -11.19 12.04
C GLN A 55 -20.93 -11.21 10.67
N HIS A 56 -20.70 -12.29 9.92
CA HIS A 56 -21.31 -12.49 8.61
C HIS A 56 -22.81 -12.73 8.75
N LEU A 57 -23.23 -13.46 9.79
CA LEU A 57 -24.66 -13.66 10.09
C LEU A 57 -25.32 -12.38 10.56
N THR A 58 -24.67 -11.59 11.42
CA THR A 58 -25.25 -10.34 11.91
C THR A 58 -25.46 -9.36 10.74
N TYR A 59 -24.45 -9.16 9.90
CA TYR A 59 -24.57 -8.31 8.70
C TYR A 59 -25.59 -8.86 7.69
N LEU A 60 -25.62 -10.19 7.47
CA LEU A 60 -26.62 -10.86 6.65
C LEU A 60 -28.04 -10.56 7.14
N ASN A 61 -28.28 -10.71 8.45
CA ASN A 61 -29.59 -10.49 9.05
C ASN A 61 -30.05 -9.04 8.93
N ASP A 62 -29.15 -8.05 8.99
CA ASP A 62 -29.47 -6.65 8.65
C ASP A 62 -29.94 -6.53 7.21
N CYS A 63 -29.22 -7.15 6.27
CA CYS A 63 -29.57 -7.13 4.86
C CYS A 63 -30.92 -7.81 4.58
N LEU A 64 -31.21 -8.94 5.23
CA LEU A 64 -32.47 -9.67 5.09
C LEU A 64 -33.65 -8.91 5.68
N ARG A 65 -33.47 -8.16 6.78
CA ARG A 65 -34.52 -7.29 7.34
C ARG A 65 -34.96 -6.23 6.33
N GLU A 66 -34.00 -5.55 5.71
CA GLU A 66 -34.34 -4.53 4.71
C GLU A 66 -34.89 -5.15 3.41
N LEU A 67 -34.34 -6.28 2.97
CA LEU A 67 -34.88 -7.00 1.81
C LEU A 67 -36.35 -7.40 2.01
N ASP A 68 -36.71 -7.95 3.18
CA ASP A 68 -38.10 -8.28 3.51
C ASP A 68 -38.99 -7.02 3.51
N ALA A 69 -38.52 -5.92 4.11
CA ALA A 69 -39.25 -4.65 4.09
C ALA A 69 -39.50 -4.15 2.65
N ASN A 70 -38.47 -4.17 1.80
CA ASN A 70 -38.58 -3.74 0.40
C ASN A 70 -39.52 -4.66 -0.40
N LEU A 71 -39.46 -5.97 -0.21
CA LEU A 71 -40.36 -6.92 -0.87
C LEU A 71 -41.82 -6.73 -0.41
N ARG A 72 -42.06 -6.46 0.88
CA ARG A 72 -43.42 -6.18 1.40
C ARG A 72 -44.01 -4.92 0.78
N VAL A 73 -43.21 -3.88 0.57
CA VAL A 73 -43.63 -2.68 -0.18
C VAL A 73 -44.05 -3.04 -1.61
N LEU A 74 -43.35 -3.99 -2.24
CA LEU A 74 -43.72 -4.50 -3.56
C LEU A 74 -44.94 -5.44 -3.53
N GLY A 75 -45.40 -5.91 -2.36
CA GLY A 75 -46.64 -6.67 -2.20
C GLY A 75 -46.48 -8.13 -1.78
N THR A 76 -45.28 -8.59 -1.42
CA THR A 76 -45.07 -9.96 -0.90
C THR A 76 -43.92 -10.01 0.10
N PRO A 77 -43.98 -10.81 1.18
CA PRO A 77 -42.85 -10.93 2.11
C PRO A 77 -41.71 -11.79 1.53
N LEU A 78 -40.55 -11.73 2.18
CA LEU A 78 -39.47 -12.69 2.02
C LEU A 78 -39.80 -13.99 2.77
N VAL A 79 -39.75 -15.12 2.08
CA VAL A 79 -39.89 -16.44 2.70
C VAL A 79 -38.51 -16.92 3.15
N LEU A 80 -38.36 -17.10 4.45
CA LEU A 80 -37.15 -17.63 5.08
C LEU A 80 -37.32 -19.11 5.42
N ARG A 81 -36.30 -19.92 5.14
CA ARG A 81 -36.24 -21.34 5.51
C ARG A 81 -34.85 -21.68 6.03
N GLN A 82 -34.73 -22.77 6.78
CA GLN A 82 -33.46 -23.35 7.22
C GLN A 82 -33.33 -24.77 6.69
N GLY A 83 -32.08 -25.15 6.42
CA GLY A 83 -31.69 -26.49 6.01
C GLY A 83 -31.04 -26.50 4.64
N GLU A 84 -30.78 -27.70 4.12
CA GLU A 84 -30.13 -27.87 2.83
C GLU A 84 -31.05 -27.45 1.68
N ALA A 85 -30.49 -26.73 0.69
CA ALA A 85 -31.28 -26.10 -0.36
C ALA A 85 -32.19 -27.08 -1.12
N VAL A 86 -31.67 -28.28 -1.45
CA VAL A 86 -32.44 -29.31 -2.15
C VAL A 86 -33.62 -29.81 -1.31
N ASP A 87 -33.44 -30.01 -0.01
CA ASP A 87 -34.51 -30.50 0.87
C ASP A 87 -35.60 -29.44 1.09
N VAL A 88 -35.20 -28.17 1.19
CA VAL A 88 -36.12 -27.04 1.27
C VAL A 88 -36.94 -26.91 -0.02
N LEU A 89 -36.26 -26.94 -1.18
CA LEU A 89 -36.91 -26.86 -2.48
C LEU A 89 -37.84 -28.06 -2.72
N GLU A 90 -37.44 -29.25 -2.27
CA GLU A 90 -38.26 -30.46 -2.33
C GLU A 90 -39.54 -30.31 -1.52
N ARG A 91 -39.47 -29.82 -0.28
CA ARG A 91 -40.66 -29.55 0.54
C ARG A 91 -41.58 -28.53 -0.12
N LEU A 92 -41.03 -27.41 -0.59
CA LEU A 92 -41.80 -26.37 -1.28
C LEU A 92 -42.47 -26.89 -2.56
N SER A 93 -41.81 -27.78 -3.31
CA SER A 93 -42.38 -28.36 -4.54
C SER A 93 -43.57 -29.29 -4.29
N ARG A 94 -43.75 -29.78 -3.06
CA ARG A 94 -44.92 -30.58 -2.67
C ARG A 94 -46.11 -29.71 -2.26
N GLU A 95 -45.83 -28.50 -1.79
CA GLU A 95 -46.85 -27.54 -1.34
C GLU A 95 -47.31 -26.61 -2.48
N LEU A 96 -46.46 -26.38 -3.48
CA LEU A 96 -46.68 -25.43 -4.56
C LEU A 96 -46.48 -26.05 -5.93
N SER A 97 -47.32 -25.64 -6.89
CA SER A 97 -47.04 -25.82 -8.32
C SER A 97 -45.99 -24.81 -8.77
N ILE A 98 -44.72 -25.20 -8.72
CA ILE A 98 -43.58 -24.36 -9.13
C ILE A 98 -43.44 -24.39 -10.64
N GLY A 99 -43.55 -23.23 -11.29
CA GLY A 99 -43.36 -23.08 -12.73
C GLY A 99 -41.91 -22.81 -13.14
N GLY A 100 -41.09 -22.30 -12.22
CA GLY A 100 -39.67 -22.04 -12.48
C GLY A 100 -38.95 -21.45 -11.27
N ILE A 101 -37.63 -21.65 -11.25
CA ILE A 101 -36.71 -21.07 -10.27
C ILE A 101 -35.86 -20.02 -10.97
N TRP A 102 -35.82 -18.83 -10.39
CA TRP A 102 -35.11 -17.66 -10.87
C TRP A 102 -34.04 -17.27 -9.87
N ALA A 103 -32.80 -17.20 -10.31
CA ALA A 103 -31.69 -16.82 -9.44
C ALA A 103 -30.63 -16.03 -10.21
N HIS A 104 -29.81 -15.26 -9.51
CA HIS A 104 -28.55 -14.86 -10.09
C HIS A 104 -27.53 -16.01 -10.03
N GLN A 105 -26.63 -16.01 -11.01
CA GLN A 105 -25.41 -16.79 -11.00
C GLN A 105 -24.54 -16.36 -9.81
N GLU A 106 -24.04 -17.33 -9.05
CA GLU A 106 -23.07 -17.13 -7.98
C GLU A 106 -21.74 -17.82 -8.36
N THR A 107 -20.63 -17.15 -8.04
CA THR A 107 -19.30 -17.74 -7.99
C THR A 107 -18.84 -17.64 -6.52
N GLY A 108 -19.11 -18.68 -5.73
CA GLY A 108 -18.73 -18.72 -4.32
C GLY A 108 -17.64 -19.75 -4.04
N ASN A 109 -17.54 -20.18 -2.79
CA ASN A 109 -16.59 -21.20 -2.34
C ASN A 109 -17.04 -22.60 -2.79
N GLY A 110 -16.21 -23.61 -2.49
CA GLY A 110 -16.45 -24.99 -2.90
C GLY A 110 -17.78 -25.55 -2.39
N VAL A 111 -18.20 -25.15 -1.19
CA VAL A 111 -19.50 -25.55 -0.62
C VAL A 111 -20.66 -24.96 -1.42
N SER A 112 -20.67 -23.65 -1.69
CA SER A 112 -21.76 -23.04 -2.46
C SER A 112 -21.78 -23.51 -3.92
N PHE A 113 -20.61 -23.85 -4.49
CA PHE A 113 -20.53 -24.47 -5.81
C PHE A 113 -21.08 -25.91 -5.83
N ALA A 114 -20.76 -26.73 -4.83
CA ALA A 114 -21.30 -28.08 -4.70
C ALA A 114 -22.82 -28.06 -4.54
N ARG A 115 -23.33 -27.14 -3.71
CA ARG A 115 -24.74 -26.84 -3.52
C ARG A 115 -25.45 -26.50 -4.83
N ASP A 116 -24.92 -25.57 -5.61
CA ASP A 116 -25.47 -25.19 -6.91
C ASP A 116 -25.58 -26.39 -7.87
N ARG A 117 -24.56 -27.28 -7.88
CA ARG A 117 -24.59 -28.50 -8.69
C ARG A 117 -25.72 -29.44 -8.28
N ARG A 118 -25.96 -29.60 -6.97
CA ARG A 118 -27.06 -30.44 -6.45
C ARG A 118 -28.42 -29.84 -6.81
N VAL A 119 -28.61 -28.53 -6.66
CA VAL A 119 -29.87 -27.86 -7.04
C VAL A 119 -30.14 -27.98 -8.56
N ARG A 120 -29.13 -27.76 -9.42
CA ARG A 120 -29.25 -27.96 -10.87
C ARG A 120 -29.60 -29.41 -11.24
N ALA A 121 -29.05 -30.39 -10.54
CA ALA A 121 -29.36 -31.80 -10.75
C ALA A 121 -30.80 -32.13 -10.31
N TRP A 122 -31.21 -31.65 -9.14
CA TRP A 122 -32.56 -31.82 -8.61
C TRP A 122 -33.62 -31.20 -9.53
N ALA A 123 -33.40 -29.97 -10.02
CA ALA A 123 -34.31 -29.28 -10.93
C ALA A 123 -34.46 -30.02 -12.26
N ARG A 124 -33.34 -30.47 -12.86
CA ARG A 124 -33.36 -31.28 -14.09
C ARG A 124 -34.14 -32.59 -13.91
N ALA A 125 -33.94 -33.29 -12.79
CA ALA A 125 -34.62 -34.55 -12.53
C ALA A 125 -36.16 -34.40 -12.45
N ARG A 126 -36.66 -33.18 -12.19
CA ARG A 126 -38.08 -32.85 -12.08
C ARG A 126 -38.64 -32.11 -13.30
N GLY A 127 -37.82 -31.86 -14.32
CA GLY A 127 -38.21 -31.02 -15.44
C GLY A 127 -38.54 -29.58 -15.06
N LEU A 128 -38.06 -29.10 -13.90
CA LEU A 128 -38.30 -27.74 -13.42
C LEU A 128 -37.29 -26.78 -14.07
N PRO A 129 -37.73 -25.71 -14.76
CA PRO A 129 -36.84 -24.70 -15.28
C PRO A 129 -36.09 -23.98 -14.15
N LEU A 130 -34.75 -24.01 -14.21
CA LEU A 130 -33.87 -23.20 -13.37
C LEU A 130 -33.13 -22.20 -14.25
N THR A 131 -33.47 -20.92 -14.12
CA THR A 131 -32.88 -19.81 -14.88
C THR A 131 -31.92 -19.03 -14.00
N GLU A 132 -30.64 -19.07 -14.36
CA GLU A 132 -29.58 -18.35 -13.66
C GLU A 132 -29.03 -17.20 -14.49
N LEU A 133 -29.33 -15.97 -14.08
CA LEU A 133 -28.95 -14.74 -14.80
C LEU A 133 -27.65 -14.15 -14.25
N ALA A 134 -26.81 -13.58 -15.11
CA ALA A 134 -25.56 -12.97 -14.69
C ALA A 134 -25.82 -11.69 -13.86
N GLN A 135 -25.21 -11.59 -12.67
CA GLN A 135 -25.28 -10.40 -11.82
C GLN A 135 -24.16 -9.38 -12.11
N ASN A 136 -22.99 -9.85 -12.55
CA ASN A 136 -21.80 -9.03 -12.71
C ASN A 136 -21.03 -9.40 -14.00
N GLY A 137 -19.81 -8.89 -14.14
CA GLY A 137 -18.96 -9.14 -15.31
C GLY A 137 -18.26 -10.50 -15.35
N VAL A 138 -18.63 -11.46 -14.49
CA VAL A 138 -18.13 -12.84 -14.56
C VAL A 138 -18.90 -13.64 -15.60
N VAL A 139 -18.18 -14.42 -16.40
CA VAL A 139 -18.69 -15.24 -17.48
C VAL A 139 -18.38 -16.70 -17.15
N ARG A 140 -19.44 -17.51 -17.03
CA ARG A 140 -19.33 -18.94 -16.76
C ARG A 140 -18.69 -19.69 -17.93
N GLY A 141 -17.88 -20.71 -17.64
CA GLY A 141 -17.36 -21.64 -18.65
C GLY A 141 -16.31 -21.10 -19.62
N MET A 142 -15.72 -19.93 -19.35
CA MET A 142 -14.65 -19.39 -20.21
C MET A 142 -13.40 -20.29 -20.22
N LYS A 143 -12.93 -20.63 -21.42
CA LYS A 143 -11.69 -21.39 -21.62
C LYS A 143 -10.42 -20.56 -21.40
N ASN A 144 -10.49 -19.26 -21.73
CA ASN A 144 -9.40 -18.30 -21.58
C ASN A 144 -9.97 -16.89 -21.33
N ARG A 145 -9.12 -15.86 -21.34
CA ARG A 145 -9.52 -14.47 -21.03
C ARG A 145 -9.94 -13.65 -22.26
N ASP A 146 -10.02 -14.26 -23.44
CA ASP A 146 -10.35 -13.57 -24.68
C ASP A 146 -11.86 -13.22 -24.69
N GLY A 147 -12.23 -12.00 -25.10
CA GLY A 147 -13.62 -11.51 -25.10
C GLY A 147 -14.21 -11.17 -23.71
N TRP A 148 -13.51 -11.46 -22.61
CA TRP A 148 -14.03 -11.21 -21.26
C TRP A 148 -14.28 -9.73 -20.98
N ALA A 149 -13.38 -8.85 -21.44
CA ALA A 149 -13.51 -7.40 -21.22
C ALA A 149 -14.70 -6.81 -21.98
N ASP A 150 -14.97 -7.31 -23.19
CA ASP A 150 -16.11 -6.87 -24.00
C ASP A 150 -17.42 -7.32 -23.35
N ALA A 151 -17.50 -8.57 -22.87
CA ALA A 151 -18.65 -9.07 -22.12
C ALA A 151 -18.86 -8.33 -20.79
N TRP A 152 -17.79 -7.91 -20.11
CA TRP A 152 -17.86 -7.08 -18.91
C TRP A 152 -18.50 -5.72 -19.25
N GLU A 153 -18.03 -5.08 -20.32
CA GLU A 153 -18.52 -3.77 -20.77
C GLU A 153 -19.96 -3.82 -21.28
N GLU A 154 -20.31 -4.84 -22.07
CA GLU A 154 -21.67 -5.06 -22.57
C GLU A 154 -22.67 -5.18 -21.42
N ARG A 155 -22.30 -5.84 -20.32
CA ARG A 155 -23.21 -6.04 -19.19
C ARG A 155 -23.24 -4.86 -18.23
N LEU A 156 -22.08 -4.32 -17.87
CA LEU A 156 -21.98 -3.31 -16.81
C LEU A 156 -22.06 -1.88 -17.36
N GLY A 157 -21.96 -1.70 -18.68
CA GLY A 157 -22.20 -0.44 -19.37
C GLY A 157 -23.68 -0.11 -19.58
N THR A 158 -24.60 -1.05 -19.37
CA THR A 158 -26.05 -0.79 -19.47
C THR A 158 -26.59 -0.10 -18.24
N SER A 159 -27.72 0.59 -18.40
CA SER A 159 -28.45 1.16 -17.27
C SER A 159 -28.93 0.07 -16.30
N PRO A 160 -28.90 0.33 -14.98
CA PRO A 160 -29.50 -0.57 -13.99
C PRO A 160 -31.00 -0.76 -14.24
N LEU A 161 -31.51 -1.96 -13.97
CA LEU A 161 -32.94 -2.26 -14.10
C LEU A 161 -33.73 -1.67 -12.92
N PRO A 162 -34.93 -1.11 -13.14
CA PRO A 162 -35.81 -0.75 -12.03
C PRO A 162 -36.33 -2.02 -11.34
N ALA A 163 -36.65 -1.90 -10.05
CA ALA A 163 -37.46 -2.90 -9.35
C ALA A 163 -38.84 -3.07 -10.04
N PRO A 164 -39.50 -4.24 -9.90
CA PRO A 164 -40.88 -4.40 -10.33
C PRO A 164 -41.80 -3.40 -9.62
N GLU A 165 -42.86 -2.93 -10.29
CA GLU A 165 -43.82 -2.00 -9.67
C GLU A 165 -44.63 -2.68 -8.57
N LYS A 166 -45.00 -3.95 -8.78
CA LYS A 166 -45.76 -4.77 -7.84
C LYS A 166 -45.43 -6.24 -8.05
N LEU A 167 -45.53 -7.02 -6.98
CA LEU A 167 -45.43 -8.47 -6.95
C LEU A 167 -46.78 -9.07 -6.53
N CYS A 168 -47.16 -10.16 -7.18
CA CYS A 168 -48.26 -11.00 -6.73
C CYS A 168 -47.65 -12.09 -5.83
N GLY A 169 -47.95 -12.07 -4.53
CA GLY A 169 -47.39 -13.05 -3.57
C GLY A 169 -48.02 -14.43 -3.67
N THR A 170 -47.61 -15.31 -2.76
CA THR A 170 -48.18 -16.67 -2.60
C THR A 170 -48.83 -16.83 -1.23
N SER A 171 -49.53 -17.94 -1.00
CA SER A 171 -50.09 -18.29 0.31
C SER A 171 -49.06 -18.80 1.33
N ILE A 172 -47.79 -18.98 0.92
CA ILE A 172 -46.76 -19.48 1.83
C ILE A 172 -46.44 -18.44 2.89
N LEU A 173 -46.55 -18.86 4.15
CA LEU A 173 -46.23 -18.01 5.29
C LEU A 173 -44.71 -17.82 5.42
N PRO A 174 -44.24 -16.58 5.63
CA PRO A 174 -42.84 -16.31 5.93
C PRO A 174 -42.49 -16.80 7.34
N CYS A 175 -41.24 -17.20 7.54
CA CYS A 175 -40.67 -17.38 8.87
C CYS A 175 -40.01 -16.08 9.34
N TRP A 176 -39.70 -15.97 10.64
CA TRP A 176 -38.92 -14.87 11.17
C TRP A 176 -37.44 -14.97 10.78
N ILE A 177 -36.72 -13.86 10.91
CA ILE A 177 -35.26 -13.83 10.76
C ILE A 177 -34.64 -14.54 11.96
N MET A 178 -33.91 -15.62 11.67
CA MET A 178 -33.37 -16.51 12.68
C MET A 178 -32.18 -15.86 13.39
N THR A 179 -32.14 -16.06 14.70
CA THR A 179 -31.07 -15.59 15.59
C THR A 179 -29.83 -16.46 15.48
N HIS A 180 -28.72 -15.96 16.03
CA HIS A 180 -27.47 -16.71 16.20
C HIS A 180 -27.69 -18.05 16.90
N ASN A 181 -28.47 -18.05 17.99
CA ASN A 181 -28.75 -19.23 18.79
C ASN A 181 -29.56 -20.29 18.01
N GLU A 182 -30.58 -19.87 17.26
CA GLU A 182 -31.39 -20.79 16.44
C GLU A 182 -30.58 -21.44 15.30
N LEU A 183 -29.56 -20.73 14.81
CA LEU A 183 -28.69 -21.20 13.72
C LEU A 183 -27.42 -21.91 14.21
N GLY A 184 -27.17 -21.95 15.52
CA GLY A 184 -25.93 -22.52 16.07
C GLY A 184 -24.67 -21.75 15.67
N VAL A 185 -24.78 -20.44 15.40
CA VAL A 185 -23.66 -19.59 15.00
C VAL A 185 -23.29 -18.68 16.17
N GLU A 186 -22.04 -18.76 16.63
CA GLU A 186 -21.55 -17.92 17.73
C GLU A 186 -21.70 -16.42 17.44
N THR A 187 -22.03 -15.63 18.46
CA THR A 187 -21.95 -14.16 18.38
C THR A 187 -20.50 -13.69 18.45
N ASN A 188 -20.25 -12.45 18.06
CA ASN A 188 -18.95 -11.80 18.25
C ASN A 188 -19.15 -10.34 18.62
N ASP A 189 -18.12 -9.75 19.20
CA ASP A 189 -18.15 -8.40 19.76
C ASP A 189 -17.61 -7.33 18.79
N LYS A 190 -17.57 -7.62 17.49
CA LYS A 190 -17.03 -6.68 16.50
C LYS A 190 -17.99 -5.54 16.25
N THR A 191 -17.42 -4.38 16.01
CA THR A 191 -18.17 -3.22 15.53
C THR A 191 -18.42 -3.39 14.04
N ILE A 192 -19.61 -3.86 13.69
CA ILE A 192 -20.05 -4.03 12.31
C ILE A 192 -20.93 -2.85 11.86
N PRO A 193 -20.74 -2.32 10.63
CA PRO A 193 -21.66 -1.35 10.07
C PRO A 193 -23.02 -2.00 9.78
N ALA A 194 -24.08 -1.20 9.76
CA ALA A 194 -25.41 -1.67 9.36
C ALA A 194 -25.38 -2.25 7.93
N GLY A 195 -26.05 -3.37 7.73
CA GLY A 195 -26.30 -3.95 6.42
C GLY A 195 -27.52 -3.37 5.72
N GLY A 196 -27.64 -3.60 4.41
CA GLY A 196 -28.83 -3.24 3.64
C GLY A 196 -28.61 -2.46 2.34
N GLU A 197 -29.68 -2.34 1.56
CA GLU A 197 -29.72 -1.68 0.25
C GLU A 197 -29.63 -0.15 0.40
N SER A 198 -30.39 0.46 1.32
CA SER A 198 -30.33 1.90 1.58
C SER A 198 -28.97 2.34 2.11
N VAL A 199 -28.39 1.58 3.04
CA VAL A 199 -27.05 1.85 3.59
C VAL A 199 -25.99 1.75 2.49
N GLY A 200 -26.08 0.72 1.64
CA GLY A 200 -25.18 0.57 0.50
C GLY A 200 -25.26 1.74 -0.49
N ARG A 201 -26.48 2.21 -0.80
CA ARG A 201 -26.69 3.37 -1.67
C ARG A 201 -26.18 4.67 -1.05
N ALA A 202 -26.52 4.95 0.21
CA ALA A 202 -26.03 6.12 0.92
C ALA A 202 -24.48 6.15 1.00
N THR A 203 -23.87 4.98 1.18
CA THR A 203 -22.41 4.83 1.19
C THR A 203 -21.80 5.18 -0.18
N LEU A 204 -22.42 4.73 -1.28
CA LEU A 204 -22.03 5.06 -2.65
C LEU A 204 -22.18 6.57 -2.93
N ASP A 205 -23.32 7.15 -2.57
CA ASP A 205 -23.62 8.56 -2.84
C ASP A 205 -22.63 9.47 -2.10
N SER A 206 -22.39 9.19 -0.81
CA SER A 206 -21.37 9.85 0.00
C SER A 206 -19.96 9.78 -0.62
N PHE A 207 -19.59 8.61 -1.15
CA PHE A 207 -18.30 8.43 -1.83
C PHE A 207 -18.19 9.27 -3.10
N LEU A 208 -19.21 9.22 -3.95
CA LEU A 208 -19.20 9.92 -5.24
C LEU A 208 -19.36 11.44 -5.10
N ALA A 209 -20.03 11.91 -4.05
CA ALA A 209 -20.25 13.32 -3.80
C ALA A 209 -19.07 13.99 -3.09
N VAL A 210 -18.52 13.37 -2.04
CA VAL A 210 -17.58 14.02 -1.10
C VAL A 210 -16.29 13.23 -0.92
N ARG A 211 -16.38 11.99 -0.40
CA ARG A 211 -15.19 11.28 0.14
C ARG A 211 -14.20 10.84 -0.92
N GLY A 212 -14.67 10.56 -2.13
CA GLY A 212 -13.89 9.93 -3.19
C GLY A 212 -12.87 10.84 -3.89
N VAL A 213 -12.83 12.14 -3.60
CA VAL A 213 -11.95 13.09 -4.30
C VAL A 213 -10.47 12.69 -4.19
N ASN A 214 -10.04 12.23 -3.02
CA ASN A 214 -8.67 11.80 -2.74
C ASN A 214 -8.43 10.30 -2.85
N TYR A 215 -9.43 9.52 -3.29
CA TYR A 215 -9.38 8.06 -3.34
C TYR A 215 -8.05 7.53 -3.90
N MET A 216 -7.57 8.08 -5.02
CA MET A 216 -6.34 7.62 -5.66
C MET A 216 -5.10 7.76 -4.76
N ARG A 217 -5.00 8.85 -3.99
CA ARG A 217 -3.83 9.19 -3.16
C ARG A 217 -3.89 8.47 -1.81
N GLU A 218 -5.06 8.41 -1.21
CA GLU A 218 -5.24 8.05 0.19
C GLU A 218 -5.54 6.56 0.43
N MET A 219 -5.94 5.79 -0.60
CA MET A 219 -6.34 4.38 -0.44
C MET A 219 -5.27 3.44 0.17
N SER A 220 -3.99 3.83 0.16
CA SER A 220 -2.89 3.01 0.69
C SER A 220 -2.62 3.22 2.18
N SER A 221 -2.97 4.38 2.73
CA SER A 221 -2.74 4.64 4.16
C SER A 221 -3.86 4.03 5.00
N PRO A 222 -3.54 3.34 6.10
CA PRO A 222 -4.57 2.80 6.99
C PRO A 222 -5.33 3.90 7.75
N LEU A 223 -4.81 5.13 7.80
CA LEU A 223 -5.45 6.28 8.44
C LEU A 223 -6.55 6.88 7.56
N SER A 224 -6.21 7.25 6.34
CA SER A 224 -7.13 7.97 5.45
C SER A 224 -8.03 7.05 4.64
N ALA A 225 -7.63 5.80 4.40
CA ALA A 225 -8.41 4.88 3.56
C ALA A 225 -9.79 4.54 4.15
N GLU A 226 -9.97 4.59 5.47
CA GLU A 226 -11.26 4.37 6.10
C GLU A 226 -12.32 5.36 5.60
N GLU A 227 -11.95 6.63 5.45
CA GLU A 227 -12.82 7.68 4.93
C GLU A 227 -12.76 7.76 3.41
N SER A 228 -11.57 7.70 2.81
CA SER A 228 -11.34 8.01 1.40
C SER A 228 -11.72 6.88 0.44
N CYS A 229 -11.82 5.63 0.92
CA CYS A 229 -12.24 4.49 0.09
C CYS A 229 -13.76 4.35 0.06
N SER A 230 -14.29 3.68 -0.97
CA SER A 230 -15.75 3.65 -1.17
C SER A 230 -16.53 3.01 -0.03
N ARG A 231 -15.93 2.08 0.73
CA ARG A 231 -16.59 1.26 1.76
C ARG A 231 -17.70 0.35 1.21
N LEU A 232 -17.72 0.11 -0.11
CA LEU A 232 -18.74 -0.68 -0.79
C LEU A 232 -18.44 -2.18 -0.89
N SER A 233 -17.32 -2.66 -0.34
CA SER A 233 -16.94 -4.06 -0.45
C SER A 233 -17.92 -5.01 0.27
N GLY A 234 -18.42 -4.64 1.45
CA GLY A 234 -19.50 -5.38 2.14
C GLY A 234 -20.81 -5.39 1.36
N PRO A 235 -21.37 -4.21 0.99
CA PRO A 235 -22.56 -4.13 0.15
C PRO A 235 -22.48 -4.91 -1.17
N LEU A 236 -21.31 -4.93 -1.82
CA LEU A 236 -21.09 -5.72 -3.03
C LEU A 236 -21.03 -7.22 -2.76
N ALA A 237 -20.39 -7.66 -1.67
CA ALA A 237 -20.27 -9.07 -1.31
C ALA A 237 -21.62 -9.73 -0.96
N TYR A 238 -22.55 -8.96 -0.36
CA TYR A 238 -23.92 -9.40 -0.07
C TYR A 238 -24.92 -9.03 -1.17
N GLY A 239 -24.47 -8.26 -2.17
CA GLY A 239 -25.28 -7.83 -3.30
C GLY A 239 -26.44 -6.91 -2.95
N THR A 240 -26.34 -6.15 -1.85
CA THR A 240 -27.31 -5.12 -1.48
C THR A 240 -27.24 -3.90 -2.42
N VAL A 241 -26.14 -3.77 -3.16
CA VAL A 241 -26.03 -2.89 -4.33
C VAL A 241 -25.43 -3.68 -5.48
N SER A 242 -25.97 -3.53 -6.69
CA SER A 242 -25.39 -4.18 -7.86
C SER A 242 -24.12 -3.49 -8.34
N LEU A 243 -23.16 -4.26 -8.85
CA LEU A 243 -21.96 -3.70 -9.47
C LEU A 243 -22.30 -2.79 -10.66
N ARG A 244 -23.35 -3.12 -11.43
CA ARG A 244 -23.84 -2.29 -12.54
C ARG A 244 -24.32 -0.93 -12.07
N SER A 245 -25.05 -0.87 -10.95
CA SER A 245 -25.46 0.40 -10.33
C SER A 245 -24.26 1.25 -9.92
N VAL A 246 -23.24 0.63 -9.31
CA VAL A 246 -22.00 1.32 -8.91
C VAL A 246 -21.25 1.86 -10.13
N VAL A 247 -21.11 1.06 -11.20
CA VAL A 247 -20.45 1.48 -12.45
C VAL A 247 -21.22 2.62 -13.11
N SER A 248 -22.55 2.49 -13.24
CA SER A 248 -23.41 3.52 -13.83
C SER A 248 -23.30 4.85 -13.07
N ALA A 249 -23.46 4.83 -11.74
CA ALA A 249 -23.34 6.03 -10.91
C ALA A 249 -21.93 6.65 -10.97
N THR A 250 -20.88 5.82 -10.96
CA THR A 250 -19.48 6.29 -11.10
C THR A 250 -19.26 6.99 -12.44
N ARG A 251 -19.78 6.43 -13.53
CA ARG A 251 -19.66 7.01 -14.87
C ARG A 251 -20.47 8.31 -15.02
N GLN A 252 -21.67 8.36 -14.46
CA GLN A 252 -22.48 9.59 -14.41
C GLN A 252 -21.74 10.69 -13.65
N ARG A 253 -21.18 10.39 -12.47
CA ARG A 253 -20.39 11.35 -11.71
C ARG A 253 -19.14 11.79 -12.47
N LEU A 254 -18.44 10.85 -13.13
CA LEU A 254 -17.27 11.15 -13.95
C LEU A 254 -17.60 12.06 -15.14
N ALA A 255 -18.76 11.87 -15.76
CA ALA A 255 -19.24 12.77 -16.82
C ALA A 255 -19.55 14.17 -16.28
N ALA A 256 -20.26 14.25 -15.15
CA ALA A 256 -20.60 15.51 -14.49
C ALA A 256 -19.36 16.35 -14.14
N VAL A 257 -18.38 15.76 -13.43
CA VAL A 257 -17.15 16.48 -13.02
C VAL A 257 -16.19 16.81 -14.17
N ARG A 258 -16.34 16.17 -15.34
CA ARG A 258 -15.58 16.56 -16.54
C ARG A 258 -16.18 17.78 -17.24
N GLY A 259 -17.50 17.95 -17.15
CA GLY A 259 -18.22 19.09 -17.74
C GLY A 259 -18.22 20.33 -16.85
N ASP A 260 -17.84 20.19 -15.58
CA ASP A 260 -17.84 21.26 -14.58
C ASP A 260 -16.42 21.83 -14.38
N THR A 261 -16.23 23.09 -14.77
CA THR A 261 -14.95 23.81 -14.61
C THR A 261 -14.60 24.14 -13.17
N TRP A 262 -15.57 24.09 -12.26
CA TRP A 262 -15.38 24.35 -10.83
C TRP A 262 -15.12 23.06 -10.03
N ALA A 263 -15.30 21.89 -10.63
CA ALA A 263 -15.05 20.63 -9.97
C ALA A 263 -13.55 20.44 -9.71
N ASP A 264 -13.23 19.90 -8.53
CA ASP A 264 -11.85 19.58 -8.17
C ASP A 264 -11.22 18.61 -9.21
N PRO A 265 -10.08 18.97 -9.83
CA PRO A 265 -9.48 18.19 -10.92
C PRO A 265 -9.05 16.78 -10.49
N ARG A 266 -8.92 16.53 -9.18
CA ARG A 266 -8.60 15.19 -8.63
C ARG A 266 -9.74 14.20 -8.87
N TRP A 267 -11.00 14.64 -8.93
CA TRP A 267 -12.15 13.76 -9.13
C TRP A 267 -12.00 12.87 -10.36
N VAL A 268 -11.59 13.44 -11.49
CA VAL A 268 -11.44 12.69 -12.75
C VAL A 268 -10.44 11.54 -12.61
N ARG A 269 -9.31 11.79 -11.93
CA ARG A 269 -8.28 10.77 -11.70
C ARG A 269 -8.75 9.72 -10.70
N SER A 270 -9.37 10.15 -9.60
CA SER A 270 -9.89 9.27 -8.55
C SER A 270 -11.02 8.36 -9.06
N LEU A 271 -11.99 8.87 -9.82
CA LEU A 271 -13.09 8.07 -10.36
C LEU A 271 -12.64 7.09 -11.44
N ARG A 272 -11.71 7.47 -12.32
CA ARG A 272 -11.07 6.53 -13.27
C ARG A 272 -10.31 5.43 -12.54
N SER A 273 -9.60 5.80 -11.47
CA SER A 273 -8.90 4.85 -10.61
C SER A 273 -9.91 3.88 -9.96
N TYR A 274 -11.02 4.40 -9.44
CA TYR A 274 -12.08 3.61 -8.81
C TYR A 274 -12.77 2.65 -9.79
N GLU A 275 -13.17 3.12 -10.97
CA GLU A 275 -13.77 2.28 -12.02
C GLU A 275 -12.86 1.12 -12.41
N SER A 276 -11.54 1.36 -12.50
CA SER A 276 -10.58 0.27 -12.72
C SER A 276 -10.63 -0.80 -11.63
N ARG A 277 -10.96 -0.46 -10.37
CA ARG A 277 -11.08 -1.43 -9.27
C ARG A 277 -12.39 -2.22 -9.34
N LEU A 278 -13.46 -1.63 -9.86
CA LEU A 278 -14.71 -2.34 -10.19
C LEU A 278 -14.48 -3.40 -11.28
N HIS A 279 -13.59 -3.11 -12.23
CA HIS A 279 -13.18 -4.10 -13.23
C HIS A 279 -12.30 -5.21 -12.59
N TRP A 280 -11.38 -4.85 -11.68
CA TRP A 280 -10.58 -5.84 -10.94
C TRP A 280 -11.42 -6.76 -10.06
N HIS A 281 -12.50 -6.27 -9.48
CA HIS A 281 -13.47 -7.07 -8.72
C HIS A 281 -13.92 -8.30 -9.54
N CYS A 282 -14.48 -8.10 -10.73
CA CYS A 282 -14.89 -9.23 -11.56
C CYS A 282 -13.71 -10.03 -12.12
N HIS A 283 -12.56 -9.40 -12.40
CA HIS A 283 -11.39 -10.12 -12.89
C HIS A 283 -10.91 -11.21 -11.91
N PHE A 284 -10.91 -10.90 -10.61
CA PHE A 284 -10.50 -11.89 -9.60
C PHE A 284 -11.55 -12.97 -9.40
N ILE A 285 -12.83 -12.61 -9.32
CA ILE A 285 -13.91 -13.61 -9.21
C ILE A 285 -13.93 -14.54 -10.42
N GLN A 286 -13.71 -13.99 -11.61
CA GLN A 286 -13.58 -14.76 -12.84
C GLN A 286 -12.41 -15.77 -12.81
N ARG A 287 -11.36 -15.53 -12.02
CA ARG A 287 -10.26 -16.50 -11.87
C ARG A 287 -10.75 -17.75 -11.15
N LEU A 288 -11.45 -17.58 -10.03
CA LEU A 288 -12.05 -18.68 -9.28
C LEU A 288 -13.09 -19.41 -10.13
N GLU A 289 -13.98 -18.69 -10.82
CA GLU A 289 -14.94 -19.29 -11.76
C GLU A 289 -14.27 -20.19 -12.81
N SER A 290 -13.10 -19.76 -13.33
CA SER A 290 -12.37 -20.51 -14.35
C SER A 290 -11.51 -21.64 -13.78
N GLU A 291 -11.09 -21.58 -12.51
CA GLU A 291 -10.21 -22.56 -11.86
C GLU A 291 -10.54 -22.71 -10.36
N PRO A 292 -11.67 -23.36 -10.01
CA PRO A 292 -12.18 -23.40 -8.64
C PRO A 292 -11.21 -24.03 -7.63
N ASP A 293 -10.38 -24.96 -8.08
CA ASP A 293 -9.40 -25.64 -7.24
C ASP A 293 -8.41 -24.68 -6.55
N MET A 294 -8.26 -23.44 -7.03
CA MET A 294 -7.39 -22.44 -6.40
C MET A 294 -7.79 -22.08 -4.97
N GLU A 295 -9.00 -22.44 -4.53
CA GLU A 295 -9.41 -22.36 -3.13
C GLU A 295 -8.56 -23.29 -2.22
N PHE A 296 -8.18 -24.46 -2.73
CA PHE A 296 -7.57 -25.52 -1.93
C PHE A 296 -6.07 -25.66 -2.16
N ARG A 297 -5.58 -25.29 -3.34
CA ARG A 297 -4.21 -25.60 -3.78
C ARG A 297 -3.61 -24.51 -4.67
N ASN A 298 -2.28 -24.48 -4.82
CA ASN A 298 -1.64 -23.43 -5.59
C ASN A 298 -2.09 -23.47 -7.06
N LEU A 299 -2.34 -22.28 -7.62
CA LEU A 299 -2.70 -22.11 -9.02
C LEU A 299 -1.54 -22.56 -9.92
N ASN A 300 -0.30 -22.23 -9.55
CA ASN A 300 0.87 -22.87 -10.13
C ASN A 300 1.23 -24.12 -9.33
N ARG A 301 0.95 -25.28 -9.91
CA ARG A 301 1.13 -26.59 -9.26
C ARG A 301 2.58 -26.91 -8.94
N ALA A 302 3.55 -26.29 -9.64
CA ALA A 302 4.97 -26.47 -9.34
C ALA A 302 5.40 -25.82 -8.02
N LEU A 303 4.51 -25.06 -7.36
CA LEU A 303 4.73 -24.45 -6.05
C LEU A 303 4.01 -25.18 -4.92
N ASP A 304 3.36 -26.32 -5.21
CA ASP A 304 2.91 -27.23 -4.16
C ASP A 304 4.10 -27.79 -3.39
N GLY A 305 3.96 -27.91 -2.08
CA GLY A 305 5.04 -28.34 -1.18
C GLY A 305 6.06 -27.23 -0.86
N LEU A 306 5.86 -26.00 -1.36
CA LEU A 306 6.79 -24.89 -1.09
C LEU A 306 6.84 -24.50 0.40
N ARG A 307 5.76 -24.71 1.15
CA ARG A 307 5.65 -24.29 2.57
C ARG A 307 4.90 -25.28 3.47
N GLU A 308 4.23 -26.25 2.87
CA GLU A 308 3.29 -27.17 3.54
C GLU A 308 3.98 -27.98 4.65
N ASP A 309 5.24 -28.35 4.45
CA ASP A 309 6.03 -29.17 5.39
C ASP A 309 6.75 -28.35 6.47
N GLU A 310 6.73 -27.01 6.41
CA GLU A 310 7.43 -26.11 7.34
C GLU A 310 6.46 -25.32 8.24
N TRP A 311 5.29 -25.90 8.55
CA TRP A 311 4.30 -25.25 9.41
C TRP A 311 4.87 -24.94 10.81
N ASN A 312 4.71 -23.68 11.25
CA ASN A 312 5.10 -23.26 12.58
C ASN A 312 3.86 -22.70 13.32
N PRO A 313 3.32 -23.42 14.33
CA PRO A 313 2.12 -23.01 15.05
C PRO A 313 2.34 -21.76 15.90
N GLU A 314 3.53 -21.55 16.47
CA GLU A 314 3.86 -20.35 17.24
C GLU A 314 3.85 -19.10 16.35
N PHE A 315 4.44 -19.19 15.15
CA PHE A 315 4.47 -18.08 14.20
C PHE A 315 3.07 -17.71 13.74
N TYR A 316 2.24 -18.72 13.45
CA TYR A 316 0.84 -18.49 13.10
C TYR A 316 0.07 -17.85 14.25
N ASP A 317 0.19 -18.37 15.47
CA ASP A 317 -0.56 -17.88 16.62
C ASP A 317 -0.20 -16.43 16.96
N ARG A 318 1.09 -16.10 17.03
CA ARG A 318 1.56 -14.73 17.26
C ARG A 318 1.12 -13.77 16.17
N TRP A 319 1.07 -14.22 14.90
CA TRP A 319 0.55 -13.40 13.81
C TRP A 319 -0.96 -13.20 13.90
N ALA A 320 -1.75 -14.25 14.17
CA ALA A 320 -3.21 -14.20 14.26
C ALA A 320 -3.72 -13.37 15.47
N HIS A 321 -2.86 -13.18 16.48
CA HIS A 321 -3.13 -12.37 17.67
C HIS A 321 -2.50 -10.97 17.64
N GLY A 322 -1.76 -10.60 16.60
CA GLY A 322 -1.11 -9.30 16.52
C GLY A 322 -0.06 -9.12 17.63
N GLN A 323 0.81 -10.11 17.76
CA GLN A 323 1.92 -10.21 18.72
C GLN A 323 3.24 -10.56 18.01
N THR A 324 3.41 -10.12 16.76
CA THR A 324 4.59 -10.40 15.94
C THR A 324 5.82 -9.60 16.37
N GLY A 325 5.62 -8.54 17.14
CA GLY A 325 6.66 -7.57 17.49
C GLY A 325 6.92 -6.55 16.38
N TYR A 326 6.13 -6.57 15.29
CA TYR A 326 6.13 -5.55 14.24
C TYR A 326 4.89 -4.65 14.37
N PRO A 327 5.03 -3.40 14.83
CA PRO A 327 3.88 -2.60 15.27
C PRO A 327 2.79 -2.38 14.23
N LEU A 328 3.15 -2.15 12.96
CA LEU A 328 2.14 -1.99 11.92
C LEU A 328 1.39 -3.30 11.62
N ILE A 329 2.08 -4.46 11.64
CA ILE A 329 1.43 -5.77 11.45
C ILE A 329 0.44 -6.03 12.59
N ASP A 330 0.89 -5.80 13.82
CA ASP A 330 0.11 -6.03 15.02
C ASP A 330 -1.10 -5.08 15.09
N ALA A 331 -0.89 -3.81 14.78
CA ALA A 331 -1.97 -2.81 14.65
C ALA A 331 -3.03 -3.24 13.62
N CYS A 332 -2.61 -3.71 12.45
CA CYS A 332 -3.53 -4.19 11.41
C CYS A 332 -4.35 -5.40 11.88
N VAL A 333 -3.73 -6.39 12.51
CA VAL A 333 -4.44 -7.58 13.00
C VAL A 333 -5.43 -7.19 14.11
N ARG A 334 -5.02 -6.33 15.04
CA ARG A 334 -5.89 -5.86 16.14
C ARG A 334 -7.07 -5.04 15.62
N MET A 335 -6.84 -4.11 14.68
CA MET A 335 -7.93 -3.39 13.98
C MET A 335 -8.90 -4.36 13.32
N LEU A 336 -8.36 -5.34 12.58
CA LEU A 336 -9.17 -6.30 11.85
C LEU A 336 -10.03 -7.15 12.81
N ARG A 337 -9.47 -7.54 13.95
CA ARG A 337 -10.19 -8.29 14.99
C ARG A 337 -11.33 -7.49 15.60
N GLN A 338 -11.23 -6.16 15.71
CA GLN A 338 -12.30 -5.32 16.27
C GLN A 338 -13.32 -4.83 15.24
N THR A 339 -12.90 -4.51 14.01
CA THR A 339 -13.74 -3.80 13.01
C THR A 339 -14.14 -4.64 11.81
N GLY A 340 -13.44 -5.75 11.56
CA GLY A 340 -13.66 -6.59 10.39
C GLY A 340 -13.31 -5.94 9.05
N TRP A 341 -12.53 -4.85 9.04
CA TRP A 341 -12.11 -4.17 7.81
C TRP A 341 -10.66 -3.70 7.85
N LEU A 342 -10.00 -3.76 6.68
CA LEU A 342 -8.69 -3.15 6.42
C LEU A 342 -8.64 -2.68 4.98
N ASN A 343 -7.88 -1.61 4.70
CA ASN A 343 -7.60 -1.23 3.32
C ASN A 343 -6.68 -2.26 2.64
N PHE A 344 -6.72 -2.32 1.30
CA PHE A 344 -6.03 -3.36 0.54
C PHE A 344 -4.52 -3.44 0.83
N ARG A 345 -3.84 -2.29 0.98
CA ARG A 345 -2.38 -2.28 1.19
C ARG A 345 -2.01 -3.06 2.45
N MET A 346 -2.74 -2.85 3.53
CA MET A 346 -2.53 -3.56 4.78
C MET A 346 -2.90 -5.03 4.66
N ARG A 347 -4.00 -5.38 3.96
CA ARG A 347 -4.33 -6.79 3.66
C ARG A 347 -3.18 -7.50 2.93
N ALA A 348 -2.63 -6.88 1.89
CA ALA A 348 -1.52 -7.44 1.12
C ALA A 348 -0.25 -7.60 1.97
N MET A 349 0.02 -6.63 2.85
CA MET A 349 1.15 -6.69 3.78
C MET A 349 0.99 -7.83 4.80
N LEU A 350 -0.20 -8.05 5.37
CA LEU A 350 -0.44 -9.16 6.30
C LEU A 350 -0.17 -10.52 5.65
N VAL A 351 -0.67 -10.73 4.41
CA VAL A 351 -0.43 -11.97 3.66
C VAL A 351 1.04 -12.13 3.29
N SER A 352 1.70 -11.04 2.88
CA SER A 352 3.12 -11.04 2.57
C SER A 352 3.98 -11.37 3.80
N PHE A 353 3.68 -10.77 4.94
CA PHE A 353 4.39 -11.04 6.18
C PHE A 353 4.24 -12.50 6.60
N ALA A 354 3.02 -13.03 6.64
CA ALA A 354 2.75 -14.43 6.96
C ALA A 354 3.49 -15.41 6.03
N SER A 355 3.40 -15.20 4.71
CA SER A 355 3.91 -16.17 3.73
C SER A 355 5.40 -16.03 3.39
N GLN A 356 6.03 -14.88 3.64
CA GLN A 356 7.44 -14.66 3.30
C GLN A 356 8.33 -14.38 4.51
N HIS A 357 7.86 -13.69 5.54
CA HIS A 357 8.69 -13.46 6.73
C HIS A 357 8.55 -14.61 7.72
N LEU A 358 7.32 -15.11 7.90
CA LEU A 358 7.04 -16.26 8.77
C LEU A 358 7.03 -17.60 8.02
N TRP A 359 7.13 -17.56 6.70
CA TRP A 359 7.16 -18.74 5.83
C TRP A 359 5.94 -19.68 5.95
N LEU A 360 4.79 -19.16 6.40
CA LEU A 360 3.57 -19.94 6.56
C LEU A 360 2.89 -20.23 5.21
N HIS A 361 2.31 -21.41 5.06
CA HIS A 361 1.45 -21.72 3.93
C HIS A 361 0.22 -20.79 3.93
N TRP A 362 -0.18 -20.27 2.77
CA TRP A 362 -1.17 -19.17 2.66
C TRP A 362 -2.58 -19.55 3.13
N ARG A 363 -2.93 -20.84 3.12
CA ARG A 363 -4.31 -21.27 3.37
C ARG A 363 -4.81 -21.01 4.79
N GLN A 364 -4.04 -21.38 5.82
CA GLN A 364 -4.45 -21.16 7.22
C GLN A 364 -4.55 -19.67 7.59
N PRO A 365 -3.55 -18.81 7.28
CA PRO A 365 -3.71 -17.36 7.34
C PRO A 365 -4.91 -16.85 6.53
N GLY A 366 -5.18 -17.43 5.37
CA GLY A 366 -6.33 -17.08 4.53
C GLY A 366 -7.66 -17.37 5.20
N LEU A 367 -7.79 -18.50 5.88
CA LEU A 367 -8.99 -18.85 6.66
C LEU A 367 -9.19 -17.93 7.85
N PHE A 368 -8.11 -17.65 8.60
CA PHE A 368 -8.17 -16.68 9.68
C PHE A 368 -8.73 -15.35 9.18
N LEU A 369 -8.18 -14.83 8.08
CA LEU A 369 -8.60 -13.54 7.54
C LEU A 369 -10.02 -13.57 6.94
N ALA A 370 -10.41 -14.64 6.24
CA ALA A 370 -11.78 -14.82 5.72
C ALA A 370 -12.83 -14.67 6.83
N ARG A 371 -12.56 -15.25 8.00
CA ARG A 371 -13.41 -15.13 9.20
C ARG A 371 -13.46 -13.72 9.78
N GLN A 372 -12.47 -12.88 9.49
CA GLN A 372 -12.42 -11.51 9.99
C GLN A 372 -13.10 -10.51 9.06
N TRP A 373 -13.12 -10.71 7.75
CA TRP A 373 -13.64 -9.68 6.85
C TRP A 373 -15.13 -9.82 6.57
N LEU A 374 -15.88 -8.74 6.83
CA LEU A 374 -17.28 -8.65 6.38
C LEU A 374 -17.43 -8.76 4.85
N ASP A 375 -16.39 -8.38 4.12
CA ASP A 375 -16.38 -8.38 2.66
C ASP A 375 -15.68 -9.61 2.06
N ASN A 376 -15.76 -10.76 2.73
CA ASN A 376 -15.17 -12.01 2.23
C ASN A 376 -15.89 -12.49 0.94
N GLU A 377 -15.30 -12.13 -0.19
CA GLU A 377 -15.67 -12.60 -1.52
C GLU A 377 -14.65 -13.67 -1.96
N PRO A 378 -14.99 -14.97 -1.96
CA PRO A 378 -14.04 -16.06 -2.20
C PRO A 378 -13.20 -15.88 -3.47
N GLY A 379 -13.83 -15.38 -4.54
CA GLY A 379 -13.14 -15.16 -5.81
C GLY A 379 -12.04 -14.11 -5.75
N ILE A 380 -12.24 -13.06 -4.94
CA ILE A 380 -11.24 -12.02 -4.67
C ILE A 380 -10.23 -12.52 -3.64
N HIS A 381 -10.73 -13.08 -2.54
CA HIS A 381 -9.94 -13.52 -1.39
C HIS A 381 -8.86 -14.51 -1.79
N TRP A 382 -9.23 -15.68 -2.31
CA TRP A 382 -8.26 -16.73 -2.64
C TRP A 382 -7.31 -16.32 -3.78
N SER A 383 -7.78 -15.50 -4.72
CA SER A 383 -6.93 -14.85 -5.72
C SER A 383 -5.85 -13.96 -5.10
N GLN A 384 -6.20 -13.17 -4.10
CA GLN A 384 -5.26 -12.28 -3.41
C GLN A 384 -4.35 -13.05 -2.46
N MET A 385 -4.85 -14.05 -1.73
CA MET A 385 -4.03 -14.90 -0.86
C MET A 385 -2.86 -15.51 -1.62
N GLN A 386 -3.13 -16.11 -2.79
CA GLN A 386 -2.06 -16.69 -3.59
C GLN A 386 -1.19 -15.63 -4.28
N MET A 387 -1.77 -14.53 -4.76
CA MET A 387 -1.01 -13.47 -5.42
C MET A 387 0.00 -12.83 -4.46
N GLN A 388 -0.44 -12.45 -3.27
CA GLN A 388 0.43 -11.81 -2.26
C GLN A 388 1.38 -12.81 -1.60
N SER A 389 1.08 -14.12 -1.67
CA SER A 389 2.00 -15.20 -1.27
C SER A 389 3.02 -15.59 -2.34
N SER A 390 2.96 -14.95 -3.51
CA SER A 390 3.80 -15.20 -4.68
C SER A 390 3.64 -16.60 -5.31
N THR A 391 2.49 -17.25 -5.12
CA THR A 391 2.22 -18.63 -5.58
C THR A 391 1.41 -18.74 -6.88
N VAL A 392 1.03 -17.61 -7.49
CA VAL A 392 0.32 -17.58 -8.78
C VAL A 392 1.24 -17.89 -9.98
N GLY A 393 2.56 -17.65 -9.86
CA GLY A 393 3.56 -17.94 -10.89
C GLY A 393 3.74 -16.87 -11.98
N ILE A 394 2.66 -16.22 -12.45
CA ILE A 394 2.74 -15.19 -13.52
C ILE A 394 2.97 -13.75 -13.02
N ASN A 395 3.03 -13.58 -11.70
CA ASN A 395 3.21 -12.29 -11.03
C ASN A 395 4.68 -12.05 -10.62
N ARG A 396 5.06 -10.77 -10.54
CA ARG A 396 6.30 -10.37 -9.87
C ARG A 396 6.21 -10.72 -8.39
N VAL A 397 7.29 -11.28 -7.84
CA VAL A 397 7.42 -11.52 -6.40
C VAL A 397 7.47 -10.16 -5.71
N ARG A 398 6.58 -9.93 -4.75
CA ARG A 398 6.55 -8.74 -3.90
C ARG A 398 6.67 -9.21 -2.45
N ILE A 399 7.66 -8.69 -1.75
CA ILE A 399 7.85 -8.91 -0.31
C ILE A 399 7.82 -7.54 0.33
N TYR A 400 6.81 -7.30 1.16
CA TYR A 400 6.60 -6.02 1.82
C TYR A 400 7.48 -5.92 3.06
N SER A 401 8.20 -4.81 3.19
CA SER A 401 8.92 -4.49 4.42
C SER A 401 7.95 -3.87 5.44
N PRO A 402 7.57 -4.55 6.55
CA PRO A 402 6.67 -3.99 7.55
C PRO A 402 7.16 -2.67 8.13
N THR A 403 8.47 -2.54 8.41
CA THR A 403 9.05 -1.32 9.00
C THR A 403 9.05 -0.15 8.01
N ARG A 404 9.35 -0.41 6.73
CA ARG A 404 9.24 0.60 5.68
C ARG A 404 7.78 1.02 5.44
N GLN A 405 6.85 0.07 5.43
CA GLN A 405 5.42 0.39 5.29
C GLN A 405 4.91 1.22 6.47
N ALA A 406 5.35 0.95 7.70
CA ALA A 406 5.03 1.77 8.87
C ALA A 406 5.46 3.22 8.67
N ARG A 407 6.73 3.46 8.32
CA ARG A 407 7.27 4.81 8.05
C ARG A 407 6.56 5.54 6.92
N GLU A 408 6.15 4.82 5.86
CA GLU A 408 5.54 5.43 4.67
C GLU A 408 4.03 5.69 4.81
N GLN A 409 3.31 4.85 5.55
CA GLN A 409 1.84 4.87 5.62
C GLN A 409 1.29 5.41 6.93
N ASP A 410 2.11 5.41 7.99
CA ASP A 410 1.80 5.92 9.32
C ASP A 410 3.02 6.66 9.92
N PRO A 411 3.51 7.74 9.26
CA PRO A 411 4.77 8.40 9.61
C PRO A 411 4.81 8.91 11.05
N ASP A 412 3.68 9.44 11.55
CA ASP A 412 3.55 9.96 12.92
C ASP A 412 3.13 8.88 13.93
N GLY A 413 2.84 7.66 13.46
CA GLY A 413 2.48 6.56 14.33
C GLY A 413 1.04 6.58 14.84
N ILE A 414 0.16 7.42 14.29
CA ILE A 414 -1.21 7.60 14.76
C ILE A 414 -1.98 6.28 14.71
N PHE A 415 -1.80 5.50 13.64
CA PHE A 415 -2.48 4.22 13.47
C PHE A 415 -1.95 3.19 14.45
N ILE A 416 -0.62 3.07 14.57
CA ILE A 416 0.02 2.15 15.50
C ILE A 416 -0.37 2.45 16.95
N ARG A 417 -0.29 3.70 17.39
CA ARG A 417 -0.63 4.09 18.76
C ARG A 417 -2.10 3.80 19.10
N ARG A 418 -3.01 3.93 18.12
CA ARG A 418 -4.43 3.62 18.30
C ARG A 418 -4.66 2.13 18.56
N TRP A 419 -3.98 1.26 17.81
CA TRP A 419 -4.26 -0.18 17.80
C TRP A 419 -3.27 -1.01 18.61
N VAL A 420 -2.15 -0.42 19.04
CA VAL A 420 -1.13 -1.00 19.92
C VAL A 420 -0.91 -0.01 21.07
N PRO A 421 -1.89 0.14 21.98
CA PRO A 421 -1.88 1.17 23.01
C PRO A 421 -0.70 1.06 23.99
N GLU A 422 -0.11 -0.12 24.15
CA GLU A 422 1.12 -0.31 24.91
C GLU A 422 2.35 0.40 24.32
N LEU A 423 2.28 0.86 23.05
CA LEU A 423 3.28 1.70 22.40
C LEU A 423 2.86 3.17 22.29
N ALA A 424 1.73 3.57 22.90
CA ALA A 424 1.15 4.90 22.76
C ALA A 424 2.09 6.03 23.19
N ASP A 425 2.94 5.81 24.18
CA ASP A 425 3.89 6.80 24.73
C ASP A 425 5.31 6.66 24.16
N MET A 426 5.52 5.76 23.20
CA MET A 426 6.85 5.51 22.65
C MET A 426 7.35 6.71 21.83
N PRO A 427 8.64 7.11 21.94
CA PRO A 427 9.19 8.16 21.08
C PRO A 427 9.06 7.80 19.60
N GLY A 428 8.65 8.78 18.77
CA GLY A 428 8.33 8.56 17.35
C GLY A 428 9.46 7.92 16.54
N ASP A 429 10.71 8.27 16.84
CA ASP A 429 11.90 7.76 16.14
C ASP A 429 12.06 6.23 16.22
N PHE A 430 11.52 5.61 17.27
CA PHE A 430 11.63 4.17 17.52
C PHE A 430 10.30 3.43 17.35
N LEU A 431 9.17 4.12 17.18
CA LEU A 431 7.85 3.50 17.15
C LEU A 431 7.70 2.44 16.06
N HIS A 432 8.31 2.64 14.89
CA HIS A 432 8.24 1.70 13.77
C HIS A 432 9.19 0.50 13.90
N ALA A 433 10.14 0.57 14.84
CA ALA A 433 11.09 -0.50 15.16
C ALA A 433 11.42 -0.50 16.66
N PRO A 434 10.47 -0.87 17.55
CA PRO A 434 10.62 -0.66 18.99
C PRO A 434 11.83 -1.34 19.61
N TRP A 435 12.26 -2.46 19.03
CA TRP A 435 13.42 -3.24 19.45
C TRP A 435 14.77 -2.50 19.27
N GLU A 436 14.81 -1.40 18.51
CA GLU A 436 16.02 -0.57 18.36
C GLU A 436 16.20 0.41 19.52
N TRP A 437 15.15 0.63 20.34
CA TRP A 437 15.23 1.51 21.49
C TRP A 437 15.96 0.84 22.65
N SER A 438 16.87 1.54 23.31
CA SER A 438 17.61 1.01 24.49
C SER A 438 16.70 0.62 25.65
N GLY A 439 15.50 1.19 25.72
CA GLY A 439 14.45 0.84 26.67
C GLY A 439 13.54 -0.32 26.26
N ALA A 440 13.77 -0.99 25.12
CA ALA A 440 12.86 -1.99 24.55
C ALA A 440 12.47 -3.10 25.54
N ALA A 441 13.40 -3.55 26.39
CA ALA A 441 13.14 -4.58 27.40
C ALA A 441 12.13 -4.16 28.49
N ARG A 442 11.81 -2.86 28.59
CA ARG A 442 10.81 -2.32 29.53
C ARG A 442 9.43 -2.20 28.91
N LEU A 443 9.31 -2.40 27.60
CA LEU A 443 8.02 -2.33 26.90
C LEU A 443 7.22 -3.60 27.19
N ASN A 444 5.94 -3.44 27.47
CA ASN A 444 4.99 -4.55 27.49
C ASN A 444 4.56 -4.92 26.07
N TYR A 445 5.54 -5.13 25.17
CA TYR A 445 5.35 -5.41 23.76
C TYR A 445 6.41 -6.42 23.29
N PRO A 446 6.03 -7.48 22.56
CA PRO A 446 6.95 -8.58 22.27
C PRO A 446 8.10 -8.15 21.33
N PRO A 447 9.29 -8.77 21.44
CA PRO A 447 10.35 -8.58 20.46
C PRO A 447 9.93 -9.12 19.09
N PRO A 448 10.57 -8.65 18.00
CA PRO A 448 10.29 -9.13 16.65
C PRO A 448 10.49 -10.65 16.58
N ILE A 449 9.46 -11.35 16.10
CA ILE A 449 9.44 -12.82 16.02
C ILE A 449 10.47 -13.39 15.04
N VAL A 450 10.92 -12.59 14.08
CA VAL A 450 11.95 -12.92 13.09
C VAL A 450 12.80 -11.69 12.80
N ASP A 451 13.99 -11.88 12.23
CA ASP A 451 14.74 -10.79 11.58
C ASP A 451 14.18 -10.57 10.17
N GLU A 452 13.61 -9.38 9.93
CA GLU A 452 12.96 -9.00 8.66
C GLU A 452 13.88 -9.21 7.44
N ASN A 453 15.13 -8.77 7.54
CA ASN A 453 16.08 -8.79 6.44
C ASN A 453 16.54 -10.21 6.11
N LYS A 454 16.84 -11.00 7.14
CA LYS A 454 17.22 -12.40 7.01
C LYS A 454 16.07 -13.22 6.45
N ALA A 455 14.87 -13.08 7.00
CA ALA A 455 13.68 -13.79 6.55
C ALA A 455 13.33 -13.41 5.09
N GLY A 456 13.32 -12.12 4.75
CA GLY A 456 13.06 -11.64 3.40
C GLY A 456 14.10 -12.08 2.37
N ARG A 457 15.39 -12.21 2.74
CA ARG A 457 16.43 -12.79 1.87
C ARG A 457 16.21 -14.30 1.66
N LEU A 458 15.96 -15.05 2.73
CA LEU A 458 15.69 -16.48 2.67
C LEU A 458 14.48 -16.77 1.78
N ALA A 459 13.39 -16.02 1.96
CA ALA A 459 12.19 -16.14 1.16
C ALA A 459 12.44 -15.90 -0.34
N ARG A 460 13.21 -14.85 -0.68
CA ARG A 460 13.60 -14.58 -2.08
C ARG A 460 14.37 -15.74 -2.67
N ALA A 461 15.32 -16.30 -1.94
CA ALA A 461 16.13 -17.43 -2.40
C ALA A 461 15.27 -18.68 -2.65
N ARG A 462 14.42 -19.05 -1.68
CA ARG A 462 13.52 -20.21 -1.79
C ARG A 462 12.50 -20.07 -2.93
N ILE A 463 11.86 -18.91 -3.06
CA ILE A 463 10.93 -18.64 -4.17
C ILE A 463 11.68 -18.69 -5.50
N ALA A 464 12.87 -18.10 -5.60
CA ALA A 464 13.66 -18.13 -6.82
C ALA A 464 14.06 -19.57 -7.22
N ALA A 465 14.45 -20.40 -6.25
CA ALA A 465 14.76 -21.81 -6.47
C ALA A 465 13.53 -22.58 -7.00
N ALA A 466 12.37 -22.42 -6.36
CA ALA A 466 11.14 -23.07 -6.83
C ALA A 466 10.71 -22.61 -8.23
N ARG A 467 10.99 -21.35 -8.59
CA ARG A 467 10.71 -20.79 -9.91
C ARG A 467 11.69 -21.22 -11.01
N ALA A 468 12.80 -21.86 -10.65
CA ALA A 468 13.81 -22.31 -11.61
C ALA A 468 13.47 -23.67 -12.23
N SER A 469 12.45 -24.38 -11.73
CA SER A 469 12.07 -25.70 -12.24
C SER A 469 11.43 -25.63 -13.64
N PRO A 470 11.66 -26.63 -14.51
CA PRO A 470 10.96 -26.72 -15.81
C PRO A 470 9.44 -26.75 -15.67
N GLU A 471 8.94 -27.42 -14.63
CA GLU A 471 7.51 -27.54 -14.33
C GLU A 471 6.88 -26.17 -14.06
N PHE A 472 7.61 -25.28 -13.38
CA PHE A 472 7.13 -23.93 -13.08
C PHE A 472 6.87 -23.10 -14.33
N GLU A 473 7.71 -23.23 -15.36
CA GLU A 473 7.55 -22.50 -16.62
C GLU A 473 6.33 -22.99 -17.41
N ALA A 474 6.14 -24.32 -17.48
CA ALA A 474 4.99 -24.93 -18.13
C ALA A 474 3.67 -24.48 -17.46
N GLU A 475 3.61 -24.54 -16.13
CA GLU A 475 2.45 -24.08 -15.36
C GLU A 475 2.21 -22.57 -15.49
N SER A 476 3.27 -21.75 -15.44
CA SER A 476 3.14 -20.30 -15.63
C SER A 476 2.58 -19.95 -17.01
N ARG A 477 2.99 -20.68 -18.06
CA ARG A 477 2.43 -20.51 -19.40
C ARG A 477 0.96 -20.91 -19.46
N ARG A 478 0.57 -22.04 -18.85
CA ARG A 478 -0.83 -22.49 -18.76
C ARG A 478 -1.71 -21.43 -18.08
N ILE A 479 -1.27 -20.92 -16.94
CA ILE A 479 -1.97 -19.89 -16.16
C ILE A 479 -2.09 -18.59 -16.95
N TYR A 480 -1.02 -18.16 -17.63
CA TYR A 480 -1.06 -16.95 -18.46
C TYR A 480 -2.03 -17.09 -19.64
N LEU A 481 -2.03 -18.24 -20.32
CA LEU A 481 -2.95 -18.52 -21.40
C LEU A 481 -4.41 -18.52 -20.92
N LYS A 482 -4.69 -19.09 -19.74
CA LYS A 482 -6.05 -19.16 -19.21
C LYS A 482 -6.55 -17.85 -18.60
N HIS A 483 -5.71 -17.16 -17.82
CA HIS A 483 -6.15 -16.05 -16.97
C HIS A 483 -5.57 -14.68 -17.35
N GLY A 484 -4.48 -14.63 -18.11
CA GLY A 484 -3.78 -13.39 -18.48
C GLY A 484 -4.62 -12.48 -19.38
N SER A 485 -4.62 -11.18 -19.09
CA SER A 485 -5.31 -10.19 -19.94
C SER A 485 -4.60 -9.99 -21.28
N ARG A 486 -5.35 -9.91 -22.38
CA ARG A 486 -4.81 -9.61 -23.73
C ARG A 486 -4.71 -8.12 -24.05
N LYS A 487 -5.14 -7.24 -23.14
CA LYS A 487 -5.29 -5.80 -23.40
C LYS A 487 -4.00 -5.14 -23.93
N LYS A 488 -2.84 -5.49 -23.37
CA LYS A 488 -1.55 -4.93 -23.83
C LYS A 488 -1.11 -5.47 -25.19
N ALA A 489 -1.37 -6.75 -25.48
CA ALA A 489 -1.07 -7.35 -26.78
C ALA A 489 -1.93 -6.71 -27.88
N ALA A 490 -3.22 -6.48 -27.61
CA ALA A 490 -4.13 -5.77 -28.50
C ALA A 490 -3.69 -4.31 -28.71
N ILE A 491 -3.40 -3.55 -27.64
CA ILE A 491 -2.88 -2.17 -27.74
C ILE A 491 -1.56 -2.13 -28.53
N ARG A 492 -0.67 -3.11 -28.33
CA ARG A 492 0.58 -3.20 -29.08
C ARG A 492 0.33 -3.50 -30.56
N ALA A 493 -0.58 -4.42 -30.88
CA ALA A 493 -0.96 -4.74 -32.25
C ALA A 493 -1.64 -3.54 -32.95
N GLU A 494 -2.51 -2.82 -32.25
CA GLU A 494 -3.18 -1.61 -32.72
C GLU A 494 -2.19 -0.47 -32.97
N ARG A 495 -1.20 -0.27 -32.09
CA ARG A 495 -0.11 0.72 -32.33
C ARG A 495 0.72 0.36 -33.56
N VAL A 496 1.04 -0.92 -33.75
CA VAL A 496 1.75 -1.41 -34.94
C VAL A 496 0.89 -1.20 -36.20
N ALA A 497 -0.40 -1.52 -36.14
CA ALA A 497 -1.34 -1.30 -37.24
C ALA A 497 -1.52 0.18 -37.59
N ARG A 498 -1.38 1.09 -36.62
CA ARG A 498 -1.41 2.55 -36.81
C ARG A 498 -0.06 3.15 -37.24
N GLY A 499 0.93 2.34 -37.58
CA GLY A 499 2.25 2.81 -38.03
C GLY A 499 3.07 3.54 -36.94
N LEU A 500 2.65 3.47 -35.67
CA LEU A 500 3.38 4.08 -34.57
C LEU A 500 4.58 3.19 -34.20
N PRO A 501 5.78 3.75 -33.99
CA PRO A 501 6.96 2.95 -33.70
C PRO A 501 6.74 2.13 -32.42
N ALA A 502 7.13 0.84 -32.49
CA ALA A 502 7.18 0.00 -31.31
C ALA A 502 8.07 0.67 -30.26
N ARG A 503 7.62 0.70 -28.99
CA ARG A 503 8.42 1.24 -27.89
C ARG A 503 9.79 0.54 -27.93
N PRO A 504 10.92 1.27 -27.96
CA PRO A 504 12.22 0.67 -28.18
C PRO A 504 12.45 -0.41 -27.11
N PRO A 505 12.97 -1.59 -27.48
CA PRO A 505 13.37 -2.58 -26.48
C PRO A 505 14.35 -1.89 -25.54
N SER A 506 14.15 -2.08 -24.23
CA SER A 506 15.06 -1.58 -23.20
C SER A 506 16.48 -1.98 -23.62
N LYS A 507 17.34 -0.98 -23.91
CA LYS A 507 18.70 -1.20 -24.36
C LYS A 507 19.38 -2.18 -23.39
N LYS A 508 19.63 -3.41 -23.85
CA LYS A 508 20.56 -4.32 -23.18
C LYS A 508 21.94 -3.73 -23.37
N THR A 509 22.50 -3.12 -22.34
CA THR A 509 23.92 -2.82 -22.30
C THR A 509 24.67 -4.15 -22.34
N PRO A 510 25.62 -4.37 -23.27
CA PRO A 510 26.41 -5.59 -23.29
C PRO A 510 27.44 -5.57 -22.15
N THR A 511 27.82 -6.77 -21.69
CA THR A 511 28.88 -7.12 -20.71
C THR A 511 28.47 -7.30 -19.23
N ARG A 512 27.86 -8.46 -18.93
CA ARG A 512 28.16 -9.27 -17.72
C ARG A 512 27.70 -10.72 -17.95
N PRO A 513 28.36 -11.74 -17.36
CA PRO A 513 28.11 -13.16 -17.61
C PRO A 513 26.70 -13.57 -17.17
N PRO A 514 26.17 -14.71 -17.67
CA PRO A 514 24.73 -14.94 -17.75
C PRO A 514 24.14 -15.09 -16.34
N THR A 515 23.26 -14.15 -15.98
CA THR A 515 22.28 -14.35 -14.92
C THR A 515 21.14 -15.21 -15.47
N PRO A 516 20.52 -16.09 -14.66
CA PRO A 516 19.43 -16.94 -15.12
C PRO A 516 18.30 -16.06 -15.66
N ARG A 517 17.78 -16.47 -16.82
CA ARG A 517 16.88 -15.71 -17.69
C ARG A 517 15.74 -15.06 -16.89
N ARG A 518 15.65 -13.72 -16.95
CA ARG A 518 14.44 -12.99 -16.57
C ARG A 518 13.28 -13.46 -17.46
N ASN A 519 12.31 -14.10 -16.84
CA ASN A 519 11.09 -14.51 -17.51
C ASN A 519 10.32 -13.27 -18.03
N PRO A 520 10.08 -13.08 -19.35
CA PRO A 520 9.52 -11.84 -19.88
C PRO A 520 8.00 -11.69 -19.74
N MET A 521 7.29 -12.63 -19.12
CA MET A 521 5.82 -12.67 -19.13
C MET A 521 5.15 -12.06 -17.88
N SER A 522 5.44 -10.80 -17.55
CA SER A 522 4.64 -10.07 -16.53
C SER A 522 3.80 -8.96 -17.18
N ASP A 523 2.67 -9.33 -17.76
CA ASP A 523 1.78 -8.40 -18.47
C ASP A 523 0.70 -7.73 -17.58
N GLN A 524 0.73 -7.88 -16.26
CA GLN A 524 -0.21 -7.16 -15.40
C GLN A 524 0.17 -5.68 -15.23
N PRO A 525 -0.79 -4.73 -15.33
CA PRO A 525 -0.62 -3.40 -14.78
C PRO A 525 -0.42 -3.52 -13.26
N ASP A 526 0.38 -2.63 -12.70
CA ASP A 526 0.48 -2.51 -11.26
C ASP A 526 -0.93 -2.21 -10.70
N LEU A 527 -1.42 -3.06 -9.79
CA LEU A 527 -2.76 -2.96 -9.17
C LEU A 527 -2.95 -1.60 -8.47
N PHE A 528 -1.85 -0.96 -8.13
CA PHE A 528 -1.73 0.47 -7.91
C PHE A 528 -1.08 1.01 -9.14
N GLY A 529 -1.68 1.97 -9.83
CA GLY A 529 -1.00 2.65 -10.90
C GLY A 529 0.23 3.33 -10.31
N ASN A 530 1.35 2.61 -10.25
CA ASN A 530 2.64 3.22 -10.36
C ASN A 530 2.62 3.75 -11.79
N ALA A 531 2.19 5.00 -11.94
CA ALA A 531 3.03 5.92 -12.68
C ALA A 531 4.50 5.63 -12.27
N PRO A 532 5.52 5.86 -13.10
CA PRO A 532 6.83 6.03 -12.51
C PRO A 532 6.66 7.12 -11.45
N ASP A 533 6.48 6.70 -10.20
CA ASP A 533 6.65 7.54 -9.04
C ASP A 533 8.06 8.05 -9.31
N ALA A 534 8.18 9.36 -9.55
CA ALA A 534 9.35 10.03 -9.04
C ALA A 534 9.51 9.45 -7.64
N ALA A 535 10.60 8.68 -7.43
CA ALA A 535 10.73 7.86 -6.24
C ALA A 535 10.42 8.78 -5.05
N LYS A 536 9.48 8.38 -4.19
CA LYS A 536 9.02 9.30 -3.13
C LYS A 536 10.25 9.81 -2.39
N PRO A 537 10.42 11.14 -2.28
CA PRO A 537 11.64 11.71 -1.74
C PRO A 537 11.88 11.15 -0.34
N ILE A 538 13.07 10.59 -0.13
CA ILE A 538 13.47 10.12 1.20
C ILE A 538 14.00 11.34 1.95
N ILE A 539 13.09 12.08 2.59
CA ILE A 539 13.44 13.28 3.33
C ILE A 539 14.03 12.88 4.70
N PRO A 540 15.28 13.25 5.02
CA PRO A 540 15.83 13.06 6.35
C PRO A 540 15.01 13.79 7.42
N ALA A 541 14.80 13.13 8.57
CA ALA A 541 14.08 13.72 9.68
C ALA A 541 14.80 14.96 10.25
N GLY A 542 14.01 15.95 10.67
CA GLY A 542 14.48 17.18 11.32
C GLY A 542 15.14 18.22 10.40
N LEU A 543 15.02 18.09 9.07
CA LEU A 543 15.45 19.16 8.15
C LEU A 543 14.47 20.36 8.22
N PRO A 544 14.98 21.61 8.17
CA PRO A 544 14.16 22.81 7.96
C PRO A 544 13.40 22.74 6.63
N GLU A 545 12.22 23.39 6.56
CA GLU A 545 11.36 23.34 5.37
C GLU A 545 12.04 23.89 4.12
N SER A 546 12.83 24.97 4.28
CA SER A 546 13.60 25.58 3.20
C SER A 546 14.57 24.60 2.52
N TRP A 547 15.14 23.65 3.27
CA TRP A 547 15.96 22.57 2.70
C TRP A 547 15.14 21.43 2.11
N LYS A 548 14.01 21.07 2.71
CA LYS A 548 13.13 20.02 2.17
C LYS A 548 12.64 20.38 0.78
N GLU A 549 12.21 21.64 0.60
CA GLU A 549 11.73 22.15 -0.68
C GLU A 549 12.85 22.19 -1.71
N ALA A 550 13.98 22.83 -1.38
CA ALA A 550 15.09 23.02 -2.31
C ALA A 550 15.72 21.70 -2.78
N LEU A 551 15.73 20.66 -1.94
CA LEU A 551 16.38 19.38 -2.23
C LEU A 551 15.38 18.24 -2.50
N ALA A 552 14.08 18.52 -2.60
CA ALA A 552 13.04 17.50 -2.83
C ALA A 552 13.35 16.63 -4.06
N GLY A 553 13.83 17.23 -5.15
CA GLY A 553 14.20 16.51 -6.37
C GLY A 553 15.38 15.55 -6.18
N GLU A 554 16.34 15.91 -5.34
CA GLU A 554 17.52 15.10 -5.03
C GLU A 554 17.16 13.93 -4.11
N PHE A 555 16.32 14.17 -3.11
CA PHE A 555 15.82 13.10 -2.23
C PHE A 555 14.96 12.07 -2.97
N ALA A 556 14.38 12.45 -4.11
CA ALA A 556 13.65 11.58 -5.03
C ALA A 556 14.54 10.94 -6.12
N ALA A 557 15.80 11.35 -6.23
CA ALA A 557 16.67 10.95 -7.34
C ALA A 557 17.21 9.52 -7.14
N PRO A 558 17.29 8.69 -8.20
CA PRO A 558 17.76 7.30 -8.11
C PRO A 558 19.10 7.14 -7.38
N TYR A 559 20.06 8.04 -7.61
CA TYR A 559 21.39 7.97 -6.97
C TYR A 559 21.30 8.12 -5.44
N PHE A 560 20.34 8.89 -4.94
CA PHE A 560 20.18 9.11 -3.51
C PHE A 560 19.57 7.88 -2.82
N HIS A 561 18.67 7.17 -3.51
CA HIS A 561 18.18 5.87 -3.07
C HIS A 561 19.30 4.83 -3.04
N GLU A 562 20.15 4.76 -4.08
CA GLU A 562 21.31 3.87 -4.11
C GLU A 562 22.31 4.20 -2.99
N LEU A 563 22.57 5.50 -2.75
CA LEU A 563 23.41 5.98 -1.65
C LEU A 563 22.86 5.54 -0.30
N LYS A 564 21.54 5.66 -0.08
CA LYS A 564 20.91 5.20 1.16
C LYS A 564 21.09 3.70 1.36
N ASP A 565 20.79 2.91 0.34
CA ASP A 565 20.91 1.44 0.42
C ASP A 565 22.35 1.05 0.72
N PHE A 566 23.33 1.67 0.05
CA PHE A 566 24.76 1.52 0.37
C PHE A 566 25.06 1.84 1.84
N LEU A 567 24.58 2.96 2.37
CA LEU A 567 24.87 3.36 3.76
C LEU A 567 24.22 2.41 4.80
N VAL A 568 23.06 1.84 4.48
CA VAL A 568 22.41 0.83 5.33
C VAL A 568 23.26 -0.44 5.39
N GLU A 569 23.69 -0.94 4.23
CA GLU A 569 24.59 -2.10 4.14
C GLU A 569 25.92 -1.83 4.85
N GLU A 570 26.49 -0.65 4.63
CA GLU A 570 27.79 -0.28 5.17
C GLU A 570 27.76 -0.13 6.70
N ARG A 571 26.68 0.43 7.27
CA ARG A 571 26.50 0.52 8.73
C ARG A 571 26.23 -0.83 9.39
N ALA A 572 25.68 -1.80 8.67
CA ALA A 572 25.53 -3.16 9.16
C ALA A 572 26.88 -3.90 9.22
N ALA A 573 27.83 -3.54 8.35
CA ALA A 573 29.11 -4.22 8.22
C ALA A 573 30.27 -3.52 8.94
N GLN A 574 30.23 -2.19 9.11
CA GLN A 574 31.36 -1.36 9.54
C GLN A 574 30.91 -0.21 10.45
N THR A 575 31.83 0.32 11.25
CA THR A 575 31.60 1.56 12.02
C THR A 575 31.72 2.78 11.12
N ILE A 576 30.62 3.54 10.98
CA ILE A 576 30.53 4.72 10.10
C ILE A 576 30.28 6.00 10.90
N TYR A 577 31.07 7.04 10.64
CA TYR A 577 30.94 8.38 11.20
C TYR A 577 30.43 9.40 10.18
N PRO A 578 29.68 10.44 10.61
CA PRO A 578 29.09 10.56 11.94
C PRO A 578 27.96 9.52 12.13
N PRO A 579 27.41 9.35 13.36
CA PRO A 579 26.19 8.58 13.59
C PRO A 579 25.06 8.98 12.65
N ALA A 580 24.15 8.05 12.33
CA ALA A 580 23.11 8.28 11.31
C ALA A 580 22.24 9.51 11.61
N ALA A 581 21.92 9.74 12.89
CA ALA A 581 21.16 10.90 13.34
C ALA A 581 21.86 12.22 13.01
N ASP A 582 23.19 12.27 12.96
CA ASP A 582 23.96 13.50 12.84
C ASP A 582 24.34 13.87 11.40
N VAL A 583 24.14 12.98 10.43
CA VAL A 583 24.64 13.13 9.04
C VAL A 583 24.25 14.47 8.41
N PHE A 584 23.05 14.96 8.70
CA PHE A 584 22.51 16.19 8.11
C PHE A 584 22.55 17.40 9.05
N ASN A 585 23.30 17.36 10.16
CA ASN A 585 23.33 18.45 11.15
C ASN A 585 23.75 19.80 10.57
N ALA A 586 24.66 19.84 9.58
CA ALA A 586 25.00 21.09 8.90
C ALA A 586 23.75 21.78 8.28
N LEU A 587 22.85 21.02 7.67
CA LEU A 587 21.60 21.55 7.10
C LEU A 587 20.54 21.82 8.19
N ARG A 588 20.56 21.10 9.31
CA ARG A 588 19.62 21.31 10.42
C ARG A 588 19.92 22.58 11.20
N PHE A 589 21.18 22.84 11.48
CA PHE A 589 21.61 24.02 12.24
C PHE A 589 21.66 25.29 11.40
N THR A 590 21.69 25.16 10.07
CA THR A 590 21.72 26.30 9.16
C THR A 590 20.63 26.16 8.08
N PRO A 591 19.39 26.61 8.34
CA PRO A 591 18.32 26.68 7.33
C PRO A 591 18.76 27.45 6.08
N LEU A 592 18.28 27.07 4.90
CA LEU A 592 18.73 27.62 3.61
C LEU A 592 18.54 29.14 3.52
N ASP A 593 17.40 29.61 4.00
CA ASP A 593 17.03 31.02 4.11
C ASP A 593 18.03 31.82 4.96
N GLY A 594 18.58 31.22 6.02
CA GLY A 594 19.57 31.82 6.91
C GLY A 594 21.04 31.63 6.50
N VAL A 595 21.35 31.02 5.35
CA VAL A 595 22.74 30.82 4.91
C VAL A 595 23.37 32.16 4.51
N LYS A 596 24.43 32.56 5.22
CA LYS A 596 25.27 33.75 4.92
C LYS A 596 26.66 33.38 4.42
N VAL A 597 27.21 32.28 4.94
CA VAL A 597 28.56 31.81 4.61
C VAL A 597 28.51 30.31 4.33
N PHE A 598 29.21 29.86 3.30
CA PHE A 598 29.34 28.44 2.96
C PHE A 598 30.80 28.00 3.09
N ILE A 599 31.09 27.03 3.95
CA ILE A 599 32.42 26.44 4.12
C ILE A 599 32.39 24.97 3.72
N LEU A 600 33.22 24.58 2.74
CA LEU A 600 33.29 23.21 2.24
C LEU A 600 34.49 22.43 2.80
N GLY A 601 34.20 21.40 3.59
CA GLY A 601 35.14 20.35 3.96
C GLY A 601 35.16 19.19 2.97
N GLN A 602 36.14 18.29 3.09
CA GLN A 602 36.29 17.12 2.22
C GLN A 602 35.44 15.95 2.71
N ASP A 603 35.79 15.40 3.88
CA ASP A 603 35.12 14.30 4.55
C ASP A 603 35.11 14.50 6.08
N PRO A 604 34.23 13.81 6.84
CA PRO A 604 34.16 13.97 8.27
C PRO A 604 35.42 13.42 8.96
N TYR A 605 35.68 13.88 10.19
CA TYR A 605 36.69 13.23 11.03
C TYR A 605 36.33 11.75 11.27
N HIS A 606 37.30 10.86 11.05
CA HIS A 606 37.09 9.40 11.02
C HIS A 606 37.43 8.70 12.36
N GLY A 607 37.67 9.46 13.43
CA GLY A 607 37.88 8.93 14.78
C GLY A 607 36.58 8.86 15.60
N PRO A 608 36.55 8.00 16.64
CA PRO A 608 35.39 7.85 17.51
C PRO A 608 35.00 9.17 18.19
N ASN A 609 33.69 9.43 18.25
CA ASN A 609 33.07 10.61 18.86
C ASN A 609 33.53 11.97 18.30
N GLN A 610 34.24 12.01 17.16
CA GLN A 610 34.72 13.25 16.57
C GLN A 610 33.65 13.93 15.73
N ALA A 611 33.26 13.31 14.61
CA ALA A 611 32.33 13.91 13.66
C ALA A 611 30.89 13.93 14.17
N HIS A 612 30.21 15.06 13.96
CA HIS A 612 28.80 15.29 14.31
C HIS A 612 28.01 16.02 13.20
N GLY A 613 28.48 15.92 11.96
CA GLY A 613 27.77 16.42 10.78
C GLY A 613 28.18 17.81 10.29
N LEU A 614 29.05 18.54 10.99
CA LEU A 614 29.64 19.80 10.54
C LEU A 614 31.09 19.62 10.11
N SER A 615 31.50 20.29 9.02
CA SER A 615 32.90 20.30 8.58
C SER A 615 33.79 21.05 9.57
N PHE A 616 35.04 20.62 9.71
CA PHE A 616 36.04 21.17 10.64
C PHE A 616 35.69 21.16 12.13
N SER A 617 34.51 20.66 12.50
CA SER A 617 33.96 20.68 13.86
C SER A 617 34.04 19.30 14.53
N VAL A 618 34.29 19.28 15.85
CA VAL A 618 34.27 18.06 16.68
C VAL A 618 33.40 18.24 17.92
N ARG A 619 32.88 17.14 18.49
CA ARG A 619 32.07 17.19 19.71
C ARG A 619 32.83 17.78 20.91
N PRO A 620 32.13 18.35 21.91
CA PRO A 620 32.72 18.74 23.19
C PRO A 620 33.54 17.60 23.81
N GLY A 621 34.65 17.93 24.47
CA GLY A 621 35.55 16.94 25.09
C GLY A 621 36.54 16.26 24.12
N VAL A 622 36.37 16.40 22.80
CA VAL A 622 37.33 15.91 21.82
C VAL A 622 38.49 16.90 21.68
N ARG A 623 39.73 16.39 21.66
CA ARG A 623 40.93 17.21 21.39
C ARG A 623 40.79 17.93 20.05
N VAL A 624 41.01 19.25 20.06
CA VAL A 624 40.96 20.10 18.86
C VAL A 624 41.89 19.54 17.77
N PRO A 625 41.36 19.16 16.59
CA PRO A 625 42.16 18.59 15.52
C PRO A 625 43.18 19.59 14.92
N PRO A 626 44.29 19.12 14.32
CA PRO A 626 45.33 20.00 13.78
C PRO A 626 44.83 21.05 12.78
N SER A 627 43.88 20.67 11.91
CA SER A 627 43.29 21.60 10.95
C SER A 627 42.51 22.74 11.64
N LEU A 628 41.77 22.43 12.70
CA LEU A 628 41.03 23.43 13.47
C LEU A 628 41.97 24.29 14.32
N GLN A 629 43.07 23.73 14.85
CA GLN A 629 44.10 24.54 15.52
C GLN A 629 44.72 25.58 14.58
N ASN A 630 44.93 25.24 13.32
CA ASN A 630 45.41 26.19 12.32
C ASN A 630 44.37 27.25 11.96
N ILE A 631 43.09 26.88 11.89
CA ILE A 631 41.98 27.84 11.76
C ILE A 631 41.98 28.83 12.93
N TYR A 632 42.13 28.38 14.18
CA TYR A 632 42.20 29.25 15.35
C TYR A 632 43.42 30.18 15.33
N LYS A 633 44.59 29.70 14.91
CA LYS A 633 45.78 30.54 14.75
C LYS A 633 45.58 31.64 13.72
N GLU A 634 44.95 31.33 12.59
CA GLU A 634 44.62 32.34 11.58
C GLU A 634 43.63 33.36 12.15
N LEU A 635 42.55 32.91 12.80
CA LEU A 635 41.55 33.76 13.46
C LEU A 635 42.17 34.74 14.46
N GLN A 636 43.15 34.32 15.26
CA GLN A 636 43.85 35.21 16.21
C GLN A 636 44.55 36.38 15.53
N THR A 637 45.03 36.19 14.30
CA THR A 637 45.71 37.25 13.53
C THR A 637 44.77 38.02 12.60
N ASP A 638 43.60 37.45 12.32
CA ASP A 638 42.62 37.97 11.36
C ASP A 638 41.51 38.79 12.02
N ILE A 639 40.98 38.32 13.15
CA ILE A 639 39.87 38.95 13.88
C ILE A 639 40.40 39.58 15.18
N PRO A 640 40.38 40.92 15.32
CA PRO A 640 40.79 41.60 16.54
C PRO A 640 40.02 41.09 17.77
N GLY A 641 40.76 40.73 18.83
CA GLY A 641 40.18 40.26 20.09
C GLY A 641 39.80 38.78 20.14
N PHE A 642 39.97 38.02 19.05
CA PHE A 642 39.65 36.59 19.05
C PHE A 642 40.54 35.80 20.02
N THR A 643 39.90 35.04 20.90
CA THR A 643 40.54 34.15 21.86
C THR A 643 40.17 32.69 21.56
N PRO A 644 41.14 31.80 21.26
CA PRO A 644 40.85 30.40 20.95
C PRO A 644 40.18 29.67 22.12
N PRO A 645 39.04 28.98 21.92
CA PRO A 645 38.45 28.12 22.94
C PRO A 645 39.25 26.83 23.10
N ARG A 646 38.99 26.09 24.18
CA ARG A 646 39.61 24.78 24.46
C ARG A 646 38.82 23.58 23.89
N HIS A 647 37.85 23.83 23.00
CA HIS A 647 37.05 22.79 22.33
C HIS A 647 36.99 23.04 20.82
N GLY A 648 36.50 22.07 20.06
CA GLY A 648 36.33 22.18 18.61
C GLY A 648 34.90 22.20 18.10
N TYR A 649 33.92 22.43 19.00
CA TYR A 649 32.50 22.47 18.66
C TYR A 649 32.08 23.82 18.05
N LEU A 650 31.84 23.82 16.74
CA LEU A 650 31.56 25.03 15.94
C LEU A 650 30.07 25.35 15.75
N ARG A 651 29.17 24.74 16.52
CA ARG A 651 27.71 24.92 16.32
C ARG A 651 27.27 26.40 16.39
N ALA A 652 27.89 27.19 17.26
CA ALA A 652 27.59 28.63 17.38
C ALA A 652 27.84 29.42 16.08
N TRP A 653 28.73 28.96 15.20
CA TRP A 653 28.88 29.56 13.86
C TRP A 653 27.75 29.11 12.92
N ALA A 654 27.34 27.85 12.99
CA ALA A 654 26.26 27.32 12.15
C ALA A 654 24.93 28.03 12.42
N GLU A 655 24.63 28.32 13.68
CA GLU A 655 23.44 29.04 14.12
C GLU A 655 23.43 30.52 13.67
N GLN A 656 24.60 31.08 13.32
CA GLN A 656 24.72 32.43 12.74
C GLN A 656 24.62 32.46 11.20
N GLY A 657 24.40 31.31 10.55
CA GLY A 657 24.30 31.24 9.09
C GLY A 657 25.55 30.69 8.38
N VAL A 658 26.52 30.12 9.13
CA VAL A 658 27.71 29.51 8.54
C VAL A 658 27.48 28.02 8.23
N LEU A 659 27.10 27.72 6.99
CA LEU A 659 26.89 26.35 6.54
C LEU A 659 28.22 25.62 6.34
N MET A 660 28.60 24.80 7.31
CA MET A 660 29.82 23.99 7.31
C MET A 660 29.54 22.56 6.83
N LEU A 661 29.60 22.34 5.52
CA LEU A 661 29.26 21.07 4.89
C LEU A 661 30.52 20.29 4.45
N ASN A 662 30.49 18.97 4.52
CA ASN A 662 31.52 18.12 3.90
C ASN A 662 31.05 17.67 2.51
N ALA A 663 31.97 17.53 1.56
CA ALA A 663 31.64 17.05 0.22
C ALA A 663 31.16 15.60 0.20
N VAL A 664 31.75 14.77 1.07
CA VAL A 664 31.28 13.44 1.41
C VAL A 664 30.80 13.48 2.86
N LEU A 665 29.54 13.12 3.14
CA LEU A 665 28.94 13.36 4.46
C LEU A 665 29.21 12.23 5.47
N THR A 666 29.78 11.11 5.04
CA THR A 666 30.05 9.94 5.90
C THR A 666 31.40 9.31 5.58
N VAL A 667 31.98 8.63 6.55
CA VAL A 667 33.29 7.98 6.45
C VAL A 667 33.35 6.76 7.34
N ARG A 668 34.16 5.78 6.98
CA ARG A 668 34.43 4.59 7.79
C ARG A 668 35.48 4.91 8.84
N ALA A 669 35.34 4.30 10.02
CA ALA A 669 36.32 4.46 11.09
C ALA A 669 37.75 4.18 10.60
N GLY A 670 38.65 5.13 10.84
CA GLY A 670 40.07 5.01 10.48
C GLY A 670 40.40 5.07 8.97
N GLN A 671 39.43 5.31 8.09
CA GLN A 671 39.64 5.31 6.63
C GLN A 671 39.08 6.58 5.99
N ALA A 672 39.89 7.64 5.93
CA ALA A 672 39.53 8.88 5.25
C ALA A 672 39.08 8.63 3.80
N ASN A 673 38.07 9.36 3.35
CA ASN A 673 37.45 9.29 2.02
C ASN A 673 36.89 7.92 1.62
N SER A 674 36.61 7.01 2.55
CA SER A 674 36.10 5.67 2.24
C SER A 674 34.79 5.64 1.45
N HIS A 675 33.95 6.68 1.56
CA HIS A 675 32.66 6.79 0.87
C HIS A 675 32.68 7.75 -0.33
N ALA A 676 33.86 8.09 -0.83
CA ALA A 676 33.98 8.83 -2.09
C ALA A 676 33.35 8.04 -3.26
N ASN A 677 32.72 8.77 -4.18
CA ASN A 677 32.02 8.27 -5.37
C ASN A 677 30.83 7.34 -5.06
N LYS A 678 30.23 7.47 -3.88
CA LYS A 678 29.03 6.69 -3.48
C LYS A 678 27.73 7.45 -3.66
N GLY A 679 27.78 8.69 -4.12
CA GLY A 679 26.60 9.53 -4.43
C GLY A 679 26.55 10.83 -3.62
N TRP A 680 27.37 10.98 -2.58
CA TRP A 680 27.40 12.20 -1.76
C TRP A 680 27.80 13.44 -2.55
N GLU A 681 28.70 13.31 -3.52
CA GLU A 681 29.18 14.44 -4.31
C GLU A 681 28.09 15.07 -5.16
N GLY A 682 27.16 14.24 -5.69
CA GLY A 682 25.99 14.73 -6.42
C GLY A 682 25.04 15.49 -5.51
N PHE A 683 24.81 14.96 -4.31
CA PHE A 683 23.98 15.62 -3.30
C PHE A 683 24.57 16.95 -2.84
N THR A 684 25.85 16.98 -2.50
CA THR A 684 26.52 18.22 -2.06
C THR A 684 26.59 19.25 -3.19
N ASP A 685 26.73 18.83 -4.45
CA ASP A 685 26.63 19.75 -5.60
C ASP A 685 25.25 20.38 -5.72
N ALA A 686 24.19 19.64 -5.40
CA ALA A 686 22.85 20.19 -5.36
C ALA A 686 22.65 21.18 -4.20
N VAL A 687 23.24 20.92 -3.03
CA VAL A 687 23.25 21.89 -1.92
C VAL A 687 23.95 23.18 -2.35
N ILE A 688 25.13 23.11 -2.98
CA ILE A 688 25.85 24.30 -3.46
C ILE A 688 25.01 25.07 -4.48
N LYS A 689 24.32 24.38 -5.40
CA LYS A 689 23.42 25.02 -6.37
C LYS A 689 22.22 25.68 -5.71
N ALA A 690 21.63 25.07 -4.69
CA ALA A 690 20.52 25.65 -3.93
C ALA A 690 20.95 26.94 -3.23
N VAL A 691 22.15 26.96 -2.63
CA VAL A 691 22.72 28.17 -2.03
C VAL A 691 23.06 29.22 -3.09
N ASN A 692 23.65 28.81 -4.22
CA ASN A 692 23.97 29.72 -5.34
C ASN A 692 22.73 30.35 -5.98
N ALA A 693 21.56 29.73 -5.82
CA ALA A 693 20.29 30.27 -6.32
C ALA A 693 19.70 31.36 -5.42
N LYS A 694 20.26 31.60 -4.22
CA LYS A 694 19.81 32.69 -3.33
C LYS A 694 20.05 34.05 -3.99
N GLU A 695 19.10 34.95 -3.80
CA GLU A 695 19.24 36.34 -4.23
C GLU A 695 20.14 37.13 -3.26
N GLU A 696 20.07 36.80 -1.96
CA GLU A 696 20.91 37.40 -0.93
C GLU A 696 22.38 36.98 -1.08
N ARG A 697 23.30 37.88 -0.72
CA ARG A 697 24.73 37.60 -0.82
C ARG A 697 25.13 36.47 0.13
N VAL A 698 25.75 35.43 -0.44
CA VAL A 698 26.44 34.38 0.29
C VAL A 698 27.93 34.45 0.01
N VAL A 699 28.76 34.30 1.04
CA VAL A 699 30.22 34.21 0.91
C VAL A 699 30.65 32.74 0.92
N PHE A 700 31.22 32.26 -0.18
CA PHE A 700 31.73 30.89 -0.31
C PHE A 700 33.21 30.83 0.03
N VAL A 701 33.56 30.07 1.06
CA VAL A 701 34.92 29.90 1.53
C VAL A 701 35.45 28.55 1.06
N LEU A 702 36.38 28.57 0.10
CA LEU A 702 36.87 27.38 -0.59
C LEU A 702 38.34 27.11 -0.25
N TRP A 703 38.56 26.30 0.78
CA TRP A 703 39.90 25.94 1.23
C TRP A 703 40.45 24.69 0.53
N GLY A 704 41.60 24.85 -0.12
CA GLY A 704 42.30 23.75 -0.78
C GLY A 704 41.76 23.38 -2.16
N ALA A 705 42.52 22.55 -2.88
CA ALA A 705 42.24 22.25 -4.28
C ALA A 705 40.89 21.54 -4.51
N TYR A 706 40.42 20.76 -3.53
CA TYR A 706 39.12 20.09 -3.64
C TYR A 706 37.97 21.09 -3.60
N ALA A 707 37.94 22.00 -2.62
CA ALA A 707 36.87 22.98 -2.48
C ALA A 707 36.87 23.96 -3.66
N ARG A 708 38.05 24.45 -4.09
CA ARG A 708 38.16 25.35 -5.26
C ARG A 708 37.62 24.77 -6.56
N LYS A 709 37.66 23.44 -6.75
CA LYS A 709 37.04 22.79 -7.92
C LYS A 709 35.52 22.98 -7.97
N LYS A 710 34.86 23.28 -6.84
CA LYS A 710 33.42 23.56 -6.76
C LYS A 710 33.08 25.01 -7.08
N ALA A 711 34.07 25.91 -7.23
CA ALA A 711 33.85 27.30 -7.66
C ALA A 711 33.04 27.40 -8.96
N LYS A 712 33.19 26.44 -9.88
CA LYS A 712 32.41 26.36 -11.12
C LYS A 712 30.89 26.21 -10.94
N LEU A 713 30.42 25.83 -9.75
CA LEU A 713 29.00 25.71 -9.41
C LEU A 713 28.43 27.01 -8.85
N ILE A 714 29.29 27.98 -8.54
CA ILE A 714 28.95 29.29 -8.00
C ILE A 714 28.97 30.27 -9.17
N THR A 715 27.80 30.52 -9.76
CA THR A 715 27.65 31.31 -10.99
C THR A 715 26.94 32.64 -10.75
N ASN A 716 26.33 32.82 -9.58
CA ASN A 716 25.60 34.04 -9.26
C ASN A 716 26.58 35.17 -8.92
N PRO A 717 26.56 36.30 -9.68
CA PRO A 717 27.51 37.38 -9.49
C PRO A 717 27.33 38.15 -8.17
N ASN A 718 26.21 37.98 -7.47
CA ASN A 718 26.01 38.59 -6.15
C ASN A 718 26.86 37.94 -5.05
N HIS A 719 27.33 36.71 -5.26
CA HIS A 719 28.09 35.94 -4.29
C HIS A 719 29.60 36.24 -4.38
N VAL A 720 30.28 36.10 -3.24
CA VAL A 720 31.74 36.32 -3.14
C VAL A 720 32.43 35.00 -2.86
N ILE A 721 33.52 34.71 -3.56
CA ILE A 721 34.35 33.51 -3.33
C ILE A 721 35.64 33.93 -2.64
N VAL A 722 35.91 33.37 -1.47
CA VAL A 722 37.17 33.52 -0.72
C VAL A 722 37.94 32.22 -0.79
N GLU A 723 39.02 32.20 -1.58
CA GLU A 723 39.86 31.02 -1.77
C GLU A 723 41.16 31.10 -0.98
N SER A 724 41.60 29.97 -0.41
CA SER A 724 42.94 29.84 0.16
C SER A 724 43.44 28.38 0.12
N ALA A 725 44.64 28.14 0.64
CA ALA A 725 45.14 26.77 0.83
C ALA A 725 44.33 26.02 1.91
N HIS A 726 44.46 24.70 1.99
CA HIS A 726 43.74 23.95 3.03
C HIS A 726 44.39 24.21 4.41
N PRO A 727 43.64 24.30 5.51
CA PRO A 727 44.20 24.51 6.86
C PRO A 727 44.92 23.28 7.44
N SER A 728 45.28 22.27 6.62
CA SER A 728 45.96 21.06 7.10
C SER A 728 47.44 21.34 7.37
N PRO A 729 48.11 20.50 8.19
CA PRO A 729 49.55 20.63 8.43
C PRO A 729 50.41 20.63 7.16
N LEU A 730 49.95 20.00 6.08
CA LEU A 730 50.66 19.91 4.81
C LEU A 730 50.65 21.21 3.98
N SER A 731 49.73 22.13 4.25
CA SER A 731 49.60 23.38 3.48
C SER A 731 49.44 24.63 4.34
N VAL A 732 49.71 24.52 5.64
CA VAL A 732 49.53 25.60 6.63
C VAL A 732 50.28 26.87 6.27
N THR A 733 51.49 26.77 5.72
CA THR A 733 52.30 27.95 5.32
C THR A 733 51.65 28.77 4.21
N LYS A 734 50.81 28.15 3.37
CA LYS A 734 50.05 28.83 2.31
C LYS A 734 48.65 29.27 2.77
N PHE A 735 48.20 28.79 3.94
CA PHE A 735 46.92 29.17 4.54
C PHE A 735 47.08 30.36 5.48
N MET A 736 48.19 30.43 6.21
CA MET A 736 48.46 31.52 7.16
C MET A 736 48.58 32.89 6.45
N GLY A 737 47.99 33.91 7.05
CA GLY A 737 47.97 35.28 6.53
C GLY A 737 47.00 35.51 5.37
N THR A 738 46.16 34.53 5.03
CA THR A 738 45.17 34.67 3.96
C THR A 738 43.94 35.47 4.39
N LYS A 739 43.77 35.68 5.69
CA LYS A 739 42.76 36.50 6.34
C LYS A 739 41.33 36.25 5.83
N PRO A 740 40.87 34.98 5.80
CA PRO A 740 39.59 34.66 5.17
C PRO A 740 38.39 35.14 5.98
N PHE A 741 38.49 35.29 7.31
CA PHE A 741 37.38 35.63 8.18
C PHE A 741 37.04 37.12 8.14
N SER A 742 38.05 38.01 8.18
CA SER A 742 37.83 39.45 7.99
C SER A 742 37.32 39.76 6.59
N LYS A 743 37.81 39.06 5.56
CA LYS A 743 37.29 39.16 4.19
C LYS A 743 35.83 38.71 4.07
N VAL A 744 35.44 37.65 4.78
CA VAL A 744 34.03 37.23 4.82
C VAL A 744 33.17 38.32 5.46
N ASN A 745 33.57 38.86 6.61
CA ASN A 745 32.81 39.92 7.26
C ASN A 745 32.71 41.18 6.39
N ALA A 746 33.81 41.62 5.76
CA ALA A 746 33.80 42.74 4.84
C ALA A 746 32.85 42.54 3.66
N ALA A 747 32.79 41.33 3.08
CA ALA A 747 31.89 41.00 1.98
C ALA A 747 30.41 40.97 2.39
N LEU A 748 30.11 40.56 3.63
CA LEU A 748 28.76 40.63 4.22
C LEU A 748 28.36 42.08 4.48
N GLU A 749 29.24 42.88 5.09
CA GLU A 749 29.00 44.30 5.36
C GLU A 749 28.75 45.09 4.07
N GLU A 750 29.49 44.80 3.00
CA GLU A 750 29.26 45.40 1.67
C GLU A 750 27.85 45.11 1.12
N ALA A 751 27.23 43.99 1.51
CA ALA A 751 25.85 43.65 1.14
C ALA A 751 24.81 44.18 2.15
N GLY A 752 25.22 44.85 3.22
CA GLY A 752 24.34 45.25 4.32
C GLY A 752 23.92 44.09 5.23
N GLU A 753 24.61 42.95 5.15
CA GLU A 753 24.36 41.78 6.00
C GLU A 753 25.11 41.89 7.33
N THR A 754 24.56 41.28 8.39
CA THR A 754 25.26 41.24 9.68
C THR A 754 26.53 40.39 9.58
N PRO A 755 27.70 40.91 10.01
CA PRO A 755 28.94 40.14 10.12
C PRO A 755 28.78 38.90 11.00
N ILE A 756 29.62 37.89 10.78
CA ILE A 756 29.67 36.73 11.67
C ILE A 756 30.51 37.09 12.90
N ASP A 757 29.99 36.80 14.08
CA ASP A 757 30.79 36.73 15.29
C ASP A 757 31.57 35.41 15.31
N TRP A 758 32.84 35.52 14.93
CA TRP A 758 33.75 34.39 14.88
C TRP A 758 34.20 33.93 16.28
N GLN A 759 33.96 34.69 17.35
CA GLN A 759 34.27 34.27 18.71
C GLN A 759 33.33 33.13 19.13
N LEU A 760 33.91 32.00 19.53
CA LEU A 760 33.15 30.87 20.07
C LEU A 760 32.97 31.04 21.58
N PRO A 761 31.90 30.46 22.17
CA PRO A 761 31.78 30.33 23.62
C PRO A 761 33.04 29.69 24.21
N MET A 762 33.51 30.17 25.37
CA MET A 762 34.71 29.61 26.00
C MET A 762 34.47 28.24 26.63
N GLN A 763 33.19 27.92 26.91
CA GLN A 763 32.73 26.65 27.44
C GLN A 763 31.46 26.23 26.71
N VAL A 764 31.31 24.92 26.48
CA VAL A 764 30.14 24.31 25.85
C VAL A 764 29.79 23.00 26.55
N THR A 765 28.50 22.78 26.75
CA THR A 765 27.92 21.49 27.12
C THR A 765 27.10 20.98 25.93
N GLU A 766 27.00 19.66 25.79
CA GLU A 766 26.36 19.00 24.65
C GLU A 766 24.86 19.31 24.51
#